data_AF-A0A970H3F4-F1
#
_entry.id   AF-A0A970H3F4-F1
#
_cell.length_a   1.000
_cell.length_b   1.000
_cell.length_c   1.000
_cell.angle_alpha   90.00
_cell.angle_beta   90.00
_cell.angle_gamma   90.00
#
_symmetry.space_group_name_H-M   'P 1'
#
loop_
_entity.id
_entity.type
_entity.pdbx_description
1 polymer ?
#
loop_
_entity_poly.entity_id
_entity_poly.type
_entity_poly.pdbx_seq_one_letter_code
_entity_poly.pdbx_strand_id
1 'polypeptide(L)'
;MAGKMKTMDGNTAAAYVSYAFTEVAAIYPITPSSPMAELVDEWAAHGRKNIFGQTVHVVEMQSEAGAAGAVHGSLAAGALTSTYTASQGLLLMIPNMYKISGELLPGVFHVSARALSSHALSIFGDHQDVMAARQTGFAMLASGSVQEVMDLAGVAHLSAIKSHVPFLHFFDGFRTSHEIQKIEEISYEDFAKLVDYEALQRFRNKALNPEHPVQKGTAQNPDVYFQFREAANRYYENVPDVVAAYMREIAKLTGREYKPFDYYGAPDAERVVVAMGSVTEALEETVDYLLARGEKVGVIKVRLYRPFSPKYFFAVLPATVKRIAVLDRTKEMGALGEPLYQDVRTLFYNKENAPLVVGGRYGLGSKDTTPSQLYAVFENLKADEPKNGFTIGIIDDVTYTSLEEKVKIDTTPEGTIACKFWGLGSDGTVGANKSAIKIIGDNTNLYAQGYFAYDSKKSGGVTISHLRFGKKPIKSTYLIDEADFISCSQQSYVHQYDLLKGLRKGGTFLLNTNWSEAELETNLPAAMKNYLAQNRIKFYIINASGIAEKIGLGRRINMIMQAAFFKLANVIPPEDAARYLKDAIKETYGVKGENIVKMNYEAVDAGMNALVEVKVPASWADAADEAAAAGAVDVPDFIKNVLIPMNRQEGDNLPMSVFKDMADGTFPSGTSAYEKRGIALYVPEWQVDKCIQCNQCSFVCPHAAIRPFLLTEEEVKAAPGDLPVKKAIGKGLEGYYYRMQVSPLDCTGCGNCADICPAKEKALVMKPIETQEQEVERWEYVVDNIPYRCDLVSKYTIKGSQFCQPLLEFSGACAGCGETPYAKVITQLFGDRMMIANATGCSSIWGGSAPSMPYTKNAEGKGPAWANSLFEDNAEYGYGMAIAVRKTRETIKNYLEELMAEDESLRPAAQAWIDSMDDAEASKESSAALVAALENYKGSNPYAAYILANKDQLVKKSVWVFGGDGWAYDIGYGGLDHVLASGEDVNVLVFDTEVYSNTGGQSSKATPTAAVAKFASSGKRVRKKDLGAMAMTYGYVYVAQVAMGADKNQFLKAIREAEAYKGPSLIIAYAPCINHGIKAGMGKTQAQEKFAVETGYWHLYRYNPELANEGKNPFILDSKAPSKPFRDFLNSEVRYLALKNTFPEIAEELFAQSEKEAKERYEKYKKMAEN
;
A
#
# COMPACT_ATOMS: atom_id res chain seq x y z
N MET A 1 -5.63 -38.16 -17.70
CA MET A 1 -5.65 -38.42 -16.25
C MET A 1 -6.16 -37.15 -15.59
N ALA A 2 -7.08 -37.21 -14.63
CA ALA A 2 -7.58 -36.00 -13.98
C ALA A 2 -6.44 -35.37 -13.16
N GLY A 3 -6.15 -34.07 -13.37
CA GLY A 3 -5.09 -33.34 -12.68
C GLY A 3 -5.36 -33.13 -11.20
N LYS A 4 -4.35 -32.64 -10.48
CA LYS A 4 -4.44 -32.44 -9.03
C LYS A 4 -5.19 -31.12 -8.75
N MET A 5 -6.33 -31.20 -8.07
CA MET A 5 -7.05 -30.01 -7.60
C MET A 5 -6.29 -29.35 -6.45
N LYS A 6 -6.20 -28.01 -6.46
CA LYS A 6 -5.64 -27.21 -5.37
C LYS A 6 -6.32 -25.85 -5.26
N THR A 7 -6.38 -25.34 -4.04
CA THR A 7 -6.91 -24.01 -3.75
C THR A 7 -5.79 -22.99 -3.63
N MET A 8 -5.64 -22.10 -4.62
CA MET A 8 -4.57 -21.10 -4.67
C MET A 8 -5.02 -19.79 -5.35
N ASP A 9 -4.23 -18.73 -5.23
CA ASP A 9 -4.47 -17.47 -5.94
C ASP A 9 -3.73 -17.37 -7.29
N GLY A 10 -4.06 -16.36 -8.09
CA GLY A 10 -3.44 -16.13 -9.40
C GLY A 10 -1.92 -15.95 -9.31
N ASN A 11 -1.41 -15.24 -8.30
CA ASN A 11 0.03 -15.11 -8.09
C ASN A 11 0.70 -16.48 -7.84
N THR A 12 0.10 -17.32 -6.99
CA THR A 12 0.63 -18.67 -6.72
C THR A 12 0.62 -19.54 -7.96
N ALA A 13 -0.46 -19.49 -8.76
CA ALA A 13 -0.56 -20.22 -10.02
C ALA A 13 0.52 -19.77 -11.02
N ALA A 14 0.70 -18.46 -11.22
CA ALA A 14 1.72 -17.92 -12.11
C ALA A 14 3.14 -18.27 -11.65
N ALA A 15 3.43 -18.12 -10.35
CA ALA A 15 4.71 -18.48 -9.77
C ALA A 15 5.00 -19.98 -9.93
N TYR A 16 4.00 -20.84 -9.69
CA TYR A 16 4.14 -22.28 -9.80
C TYR A 16 4.57 -22.68 -11.21
N VAL A 17 3.91 -22.14 -12.24
CA VAL A 17 4.22 -22.45 -13.64
C VAL A 17 5.55 -21.82 -14.04
N SER A 18 5.78 -20.55 -13.72
CA SER A 18 7.05 -19.85 -14.00
C SER A 18 8.25 -20.61 -13.45
N TYR A 19 8.18 -21.09 -12.21
CA TYR A 19 9.25 -21.85 -11.56
C TYR A 19 9.62 -23.11 -12.36
N ALA A 20 8.67 -23.75 -13.04
CA ALA A 20 8.93 -24.95 -13.83
C ALA A 20 9.94 -24.69 -14.96
N PHE A 21 9.83 -23.54 -15.65
CA PHE A 21 10.61 -23.20 -16.84
C PHE A 21 11.83 -22.31 -16.57
N THR A 22 11.93 -21.74 -15.36
CA THR A 22 12.90 -20.69 -15.06
C THR A 22 14.20 -21.26 -14.51
N GLU A 23 15.34 -20.81 -15.03
CA GLU A 23 16.68 -21.07 -14.48
C GLU A 23 17.12 -19.91 -13.57
N VAL A 24 16.87 -18.67 -14.00
CA VAL A 24 17.19 -17.43 -13.27
C VAL A 24 15.93 -16.55 -13.12
N ALA A 25 15.72 -15.97 -11.95
CA ALA A 25 14.68 -14.97 -11.74
C ALA A 25 15.29 -13.69 -11.17
N ALA A 26 15.38 -12.63 -11.99
CA ALA A 26 15.79 -11.31 -11.53
C ALA A 26 14.55 -10.49 -11.17
N ILE A 27 14.47 -10.03 -9.93
CA ILE A 27 13.22 -9.52 -9.33
C ILE A 27 13.41 -8.19 -8.61
N TYR A 28 12.29 -7.50 -8.40
CA TYR A 28 12.14 -6.38 -7.46
C TYR A 28 10.69 -6.35 -6.95
N PRO A 29 10.44 -6.05 -5.67
CA PRO A 29 9.10 -6.11 -5.12
C PRO A 29 8.24 -4.88 -5.48
N ILE A 30 7.07 -5.16 -6.04
CA ILE A 30 6.01 -4.17 -6.25
C ILE A 30 4.63 -4.83 -6.07
N THR A 31 3.75 -4.23 -5.28
CA THR A 31 2.36 -4.70 -5.14
C THR A 31 1.62 -4.55 -6.48
N PRO A 32 0.79 -5.50 -6.93
CA PRO A 32 0.44 -6.78 -6.30
C PRO A 32 1.25 -7.99 -6.82
N SER A 33 2.41 -7.81 -7.46
CA SER A 33 3.21 -8.89 -8.07
C SER A 33 4.19 -9.55 -7.09
N SER A 34 4.61 -8.85 -6.03
CA SER A 34 5.59 -9.35 -5.04
C SER A 34 5.36 -10.80 -4.57
N PRO A 35 4.13 -11.26 -4.28
CA PRO A 35 3.90 -12.64 -3.85
C PRO A 35 4.46 -13.71 -4.81
N MET A 36 4.51 -13.43 -6.12
CA MET A 36 5.09 -14.37 -7.08
C MET A 36 6.59 -14.59 -6.81
N ALA A 37 7.34 -13.50 -6.71
CA ALA A 37 8.78 -13.54 -6.45
C ALA A 37 9.07 -14.18 -5.08
N GLU A 38 8.25 -13.85 -4.06
CA GLU A 38 8.41 -14.38 -2.71
C GLU A 38 8.27 -15.90 -2.67
N LEU A 39 7.27 -16.45 -3.36
CA LEU A 39 7.05 -17.89 -3.44
C LEU A 39 8.19 -18.59 -4.19
N VAL A 40 8.72 -17.97 -5.24
CA VAL A 40 9.84 -18.52 -6.03
C VAL A 40 11.12 -18.56 -5.18
N ASP A 41 11.40 -17.51 -4.40
CA ASP A 41 12.51 -17.48 -3.43
C ASP A 41 12.32 -18.56 -2.36
N GLU A 42 11.12 -18.64 -1.76
CA GLU A 42 10.82 -19.62 -0.72
C GLU A 42 10.96 -21.06 -1.23
N TRP A 43 10.44 -21.38 -2.42
CA TRP A 43 10.56 -22.72 -2.98
C TRP A 43 11.99 -23.07 -3.37
N ALA A 44 12.78 -22.11 -3.86
CA ALA A 44 14.21 -22.31 -4.12
C ALA A 44 14.98 -22.58 -2.83
N ALA A 45 14.72 -21.83 -1.76
CA ALA A 45 15.33 -22.05 -0.44
C ALA A 45 14.99 -23.43 0.15
N HIS A 46 13.81 -23.97 -0.14
CA HIS A 46 13.39 -25.32 0.26
C HIS A 46 13.75 -26.42 -0.76
N GLY A 47 14.55 -26.10 -1.79
CA GLY A 47 15.11 -27.11 -2.69
C GLY A 47 14.16 -27.64 -3.77
N ARG A 48 13.02 -26.97 -4.05
CA ARG A 48 12.15 -27.34 -5.18
C ARG A 48 12.96 -27.35 -6.47
N LYS A 49 12.70 -28.32 -7.35
CA LYS A 49 13.37 -28.42 -8.65
C LYS A 49 12.45 -27.97 -9.78
N ASN A 50 13.02 -27.24 -10.74
CA ASN A 50 12.41 -26.93 -12.02
C ASN A 50 12.50 -28.16 -12.97
N ILE A 51 12.03 -28.04 -14.20
CA ILE A 51 12.05 -29.15 -15.18
C ILE A 51 13.47 -29.56 -15.61
N PHE A 52 14.49 -28.77 -15.27
CA PHE A 52 15.90 -29.05 -15.52
C PHE A 52 16.62 -29.69 -14.31
N GLY A 53 15.88 -30.01 -13.25
CA GLY A 53 16.44 -30.64 -12.05
C GLY A 53 17.22 -29.67 -11.13
N GLN A 54 17.08 -28.36 -11.34
CA GLN A 54 17.78 -27.32 -10.58
C GLN A 54 16.81 -26.46 -9.76
N THR A 55 17.30 -25.83 -8.70
CA THR A 55 16.56 -24.76 -8.02
C THR A 55 16.68 -23.47 -8.82
N VAL A 56 15.62 -22.67 -8.89
CA VAL A 56 15.69 -21.33 -9.51
C VAL A 56 16.71 -20.46 -8.77
N HIS A 57 17.58 -19.76 -9.51
CA HIS A 57 18.46 -18.75 -8.93
C HIS A 57 17.74 -17.39 -8.88
N VAL A 58 17.29 -17.00 -7.68
CA VAL A 58 16.57 -15.74 -7.47
C VAL A 58 17.54 -14.64 -7.08
N VAL A 59 17.45 -13.49 -7.76
CA VAL A 59 18.31 -12.33 -7.53
C VAL A 59 17.46 -11.08 -7.40
N GLU A 60 17.48 -10.47 -6.21
CA GLU A 60 16.89 -9.14 -5.96
C GLU A 60 17.82 -8.05 -6.49
N MET A 61 17.28 -7.15 -7.32
CA MET A 61 18.00 -5.98 -7.84
C MET A 61 17.65 -4.72 -7.06
N GLN A 62 18.28 -3.58 -7.38
CA GLN A 62 18.00 -2.29 -6.72
C GLN A 62 16.70 -1.61 -7.20
N SER A 63 16.18 -2.02 -8.35
CA SER A 63 14.96 -1.52 -8.98
C SER A 63 14.54 -2.45 -10.11
N GLU A 64 13.33 -2.30 -10.62
CA GLU A 64 12.85 -3.02 -11.81
C GLU A 64 13.69 -2.72 -13.06
N ALA A 65 14.26 -1.51 -13.20
CA ALA A 65 15.20 -1.21 -14.28
C ALA A 65 16.44 -2.10 -14.20
N GLY A 66 16.98 -2.29 -12.98
CA GLY A 66 18.09 -3.22 -12.72
C GLY A 66 17.69 -4.68 -12.98
N ALA A 67 16.50 -5.08 -12.54
CA ALA A 67 15.96 -6.42 -12.81
C ALA A 67 15.82 -6.68 -14.32
N ALA A 68 15.26 -5.75 -15.10
CA ALA A 68 15.14 -5.92 -16.55
C ALA A 68 16.50 -6.02 -17.26
N GLY A 69 17.50 -5.24 -16.81
CA GLY A 69 18.88 -5.36 -17.32
C GLY A 69 19.51 -6.72 -16.98
N ALA A 70 19.30 -7.22 -15.77
CA ALA A 70 19.75 -8.56 -15.37
C ALA A 70 19.03 -9.67 -16.15
N VAL A 71 17.73 -9.54 -16.40
CA VAL A 71 16.97 -10.46 -17.28
C VAL A 71 17.58 -10.49 -18.68
N HIS A 72 17.82 -9.31 -19.26
CA HIS A 72 18.44 -9.19 -20.58
C HIS A 72 19.83 -9.86 -20.63
N GLY A 73 20.70 -9.55 -19.67
CA GLY A 73 22.04 -10.16 -19.60
C GLY A 73 22.01 -11.68 -19.44
N SER A 74 21.12 -12.20 -18.59
CA SER A 74 20.98 -13.64 -18.33
C SER A 74 20.45 -14.40 -19.55
N LEU A 75 19.43 -13.85 -20.24
CA LEU A 75 18.93 -14.41 -21.50
C LEU A 75 20.01 -14.37 -22.59
N ALA A 76 20.72 -13.26 -22.75
CA ALA A 76 21.79 -13.14 -23.75
C ALA A 76 22.95 -14.14 -23.50
N ALA A 77 23.16 -14.53 -22.23
CA ALA A 77 24.11 -15.56 -21.81
C ALA A 77 23.56 -17.00 -21.87
N GLY A 78 22.30 -17.21 -22.30
CA GLY A 78 21.77 -18.53 -22.60
C GLY A 78 20.99 -19.22 -21.48
N ALA A 79 20.58 -18.49 -20.43
CA ALA A 79 19.71 -19.02 -19.37
C ALA A 79 18.26 -18.56 -19.55
N LEU A 80 17.29 -19.46 -19.41
CA LEU A 80 15.87 -19.10 -19.40
C LEU A 80 15.55 -18.27 -18.15
N THR A 81 15.11 -17.04 -18.37
CA THR A 81 15.00 -16.04 -17.32
C THR A 81 13.62 -15.40 -17.29
N SER A 82 13.05 -15.30 -16.08
CA SER A 82 11.74 -14.71 -15.83
C SER A 82 11.81 -13.55 -14.83
N THR A 83 10.77 -12.71 -14.82
CA THR A 83 10.60 -11.67 -13.81
C THR A 83 9.12 -11.44 -13.49
N TYR A 84 8.86 -10.74 -12.39
CA TYR A 84 7.53 -10.49 -11.83
C TYR A 84 7.41 -9.00 -11.52
N THR A 85 6.47 -8.29 -12.13
CA THR A 85 6.36 -6.82 -11.99
C THR A 85 4.91 -6.33 -12.20
N ALA A 86 4.68 -5.04 -12.04
CA ALA A 86 3.40 -4.35 -12.25
C ALA A 86 3.63 -2.83 -12.33
N SER A 87 2.68 -2.07 -12.88
CA SER A 87 2.60 -0.60 -12.74
C SER A 87 3.91 0.13 -13.05
N GLN A 88 4.37 0.99 -12.13
CA GLN A 88 5.62 1.76 -12.23
C GLN A 88 6.83 0.85 -12.51
N GLY A 89 6.86 -0.33 -11.90
CA GLY A 89 7.92 -1.30 -12.11
C GLY A 89 8.02 -1.73 -13.57
N LEU A 90 6.88 -1.99 -14.21
CA LEU A 90 6.86 -2.35 -15.63
C LEU A 90 7.35 -1.19 -16.52
N LEU A 91 7.01 0.06 -16.19
CA LEU A 91 7.52 1.24 -16.91
C LEU A 91 9.04 1.30 -16.90
N LEU A 92 9.66 1.02 -15.74
CA LEU A 92 11.12 0.98 -15.60
C LEU A 92 11.77 -0.16 -16.40
N MET A 93 11.02 -1.19 -16.77
CA MET A 93 11.51 -2.30 -17.59
C MET A 93 11.42 -2.03 -19.10
N ILE A 94 10.57 -1.10 -19.55
CA ILE A 94 10.31 -0.82 -20.98
C ILE A 94 11.58 -0.65 -21.82
N PRO A 95 12.61 0.10 -21.40
CA PRO A 95 13.84 0.25 -22.20
C PRO A 95 14.52 -1.09 -22.52
N ASN A 96 14.59 -2.00 -21.54
CA ASN A 96 15.16 -3.33 -21.74
C ASN A 96 14.20 -4.27 -22.49
N MET A 97 12.88 -4.07 -22.40
CA MET A 97 11.94 -4.85 -23.21
C MET A 97 12.19 -4.66 -24.71
N TYR A 98 12.46 -3.45 -25.19
CA TYR A 98 12.86 -3.23 -26.59
C TYR A 98 14.14 -3.98 -26.99
N LYS A 99 15.10 -4.09 -26.06
CA LYS A 99 16.34 -4.83 -26.27
C LYS A 99 16.11 -6.34 -26.31
N ILE A 100 15.37 -6.87 -25.34
CA ILE A 100 15.06 -8.30 -25.24
C ILE A 100 14.28 -8.78 -26.48
N SER A 101 13.29 -8.01 -26.93
CA SER A 101 12.51 -8.35 -28.13
C SER A 101 13.32 -8.16 -29.42
N GLY A 102 14.09 -7.06 -29.52
CA GLY A 102 14.95 -6.79 -30.67
C GLY A 102 16.06 -7.82 -30.88
N GLU A 103 16.51 -8.47 -29.81
CA GLU A 103 17.49 -9.56 -29.84
C GLU A 103 16.86 -10.96 -29.88
N LEU A 104 15.52 -11.05 -29.97
CA LEU A 104 14.75 -12.29 -30.07
C LEU A 104 15.11 -13.29 -28.96
N LEU A 105 14.97 -12.84 -27.71
CA LEU A 105 15.29 -13.60 -26.51
C LEU A 105 14.02 -14.17 -25.86
N PRO A 106 13.97 -15.47 -25.52
CA PRO A 106 12.75 -16.16 -25.05
C PRO A 106 12.48 -15.92 -23.54
N GLY A 107 12.45 -14.67 -23.10
CA GLY A 107 12.10 -14.29 -21.73
C GLY A 107 10.59 -14.21 -21.50
N VAL A 108 10.13 -14.48 -20.27
CA VAL A 108 8.71 -14.32 -19.89
C VAL A 108 8.57 -13.41 -18.68
N PHE A 109 7.79 -12.35 -18.85
CA PHE A 109 7.43 -11.40 -17.80
C PHE A 109 6.02 -11.73 -17.32
N HIS A 110 5.88 -12.04 -16.03
CA HIS A 110 4.58 -12.23 -15.40
C HIS A 110 4.14 -10.94 -14.72
N VAL A 111 3.05 -10.35 -15.21
CA VAL A 111 2.58 -9.03 -14.77
C VAL A 111 1.21 -9.13 -14.13
N SER A 112 1.11 -8.74 -12.86
CA SER A 112 -0.19 -8.52 -12.22
C SER A 112 -0.65 -7.09 -12.53
N ALA A 113 -1.34 -6.92 -13.66
CA ALA A 113 -1.61 -5.61 -14.28
C ALA A 113 -2.25 -4.64 -13.29
N ARG A 114 -1.67 -3.44 -13.17
CA ARG A 114 -1.96 -2.43 -12.14
C ARG A 114 -1.95 -1.02 -12.72
N ALA A 115 -2.82 -0.18 -12.17
CA ALA A 115 -2.90 1.26 -12.44
C ALA A 115 -1.55 1.97 -12.36
N LEU A 116 -1.34 2.94 -13.24
CA LEU A 116 -0.22 3.87 -13.17
C LEU A 116 -0.55 5.06 -12.25
N SER A 117 0.47 5.57 -11.54
CA SER A 117 0.39 6.82 -10.78
C SER A 117 0.24 7.98 -11.76
N SER A 118 -0.85 8.72 -11.63
CA SER A 118 -1.17 9.89 -12.48
C SER A 118 -1.50 11.11 -11.61
N HIS A 119 -2.79 11.40 -11.38
CA HIS A 119 -3.23 12.35 -10.35
C HIS A 119 -3.05 11.80 -8.93
N ALA A 120 -3.03 10.47 -8.79
CA ALA A 120 -2.82 9.76 -7.55
C ALA A 120 -2.20 8.38 -7.81
N LEU A 121 -1.56 7.83 -6.78
CA LEU A 121 -1.12 6.43 -6.74
C LEU A 121 -2.32 5.50 -6.58
N SER A 122 -2.34 4.40 -7.34
CA SER A 122 -3.23 3.27 -7.06
C SER A 122 -2.45 1.97 -7.07
N ILE A 123 -2.65 1.14 -6.04
CA ILE A 123 -2.09 -0.22 -5.99
C ILE A 123 -2.93 -1.23 -6.77
N PHE A 124 -4.10 -0.83 -7.21
CA PHE A 124 -5.15 -1.71 -7.69
C PHE A 124 -5.08 -1.96 -9.20
N GLY A 125 -5.75 -3.03 -9.62
CA GLY A 125 -5.65 -3.60 -10.97
C GLY A 125 -6.41 -2.87 -12.05
N ASP A 126 -5.70 -2.53 -13.12
CA ASP A 126 -6.20 -2.18 -14.45
C ASP A 126 -5.07 -2.43 -15.48
N HIS A 127 -5.28 -2.12 -16.76
CA HIS A 127 -4.34 -2.43 -17.85
C HIS A 127 -3.45 -1.26 -18.26
N GLN A 128 -3.40 -0.14 -17.51
CA GLN A 128 -2.61 1.03 -17.89
C GLN A 128 -1.12 0.70 -18.10
N ASP A 129 -0.56 -0.15 -17.24
CA ASP A 129 0.84 -0.57 -17.31
C ASP A 129 1.15 -1.42 -18.55
N VAL A 130 0.40 -2.50 -18.76
CA VAL A 130 0.61 -3.41 -19.89
C VAL A 130 0.34 -2.70 -21.22
N MET A 131 -0.62 -1.77 -21.27
CA MET A 131 -0.88 -0.96 -22.46
C MET A 131 0.24 0.04 -22.76
N ALA A 132 0.97 0.52 -21.74
CA ALA A 132 2.16 1.36 -21.93
C ALA A 132 3.36 0.59 -22.52
N ALA A 133 3.34 -0.75 -22.46
CA ALA A 133 4.39 -1.61 -23.02
C ALA A 133 4.03 -2.27 -24.36
N ARG A 134 2.85 -2.00 -24.93
CA ARG A 134 2.31 -2.72 -26.12
C ARG A 134 3.16 -2.60 -27.40
N GLN A 135 3.99 -1.57 -27.48
CA GLN A 135 4.85 -1.24 -28.62
C GLN A 135 6.28 -1.81 -28.52
N THR A 136 6.62 -2.43 -27.38
CA THR A 136 7.99 -2.93 -27.10
C THR A 136 8.41 -4.09 -27.97
N GLY A 137 7.46 -4.72 -28.68
CA GLY A 137 7.69 -5.97 -29.43
C GLY A 137 7.58 -7.23 -28.57
N PHE A 138 7.14 -7.15 -27.33
CA PHE A 138 6.74 -8.35 -26.59
C PHE A 138 5.42 -8.90 -27.15
N ALA A 139 5.29 -10.23 -27.20
CA ALA A 139 3.98 -10.85 -27.30
C ALA A 139 3.23 -10.64 -25.97
N MET A 140 1.91 -10.44 -26.02
CA MET A 140 1.10 -10.13 -24.83
C MET A 140 -0.04 -11.14 -24.73
N LEU A 141 -0.07 -11.90 -23.63
CA LEU A 141 -1.03 -12.96 -23.38
C LEU A 141 -1.77 -12.71 -22.06
N ALA A 142 -3.08 -12.56 -22.13
CA ALA A 142 -3.95 -12.21 -21.02
C ALA A 142 -4.70 -13.43 -20.46
N SER A 143 -4.80 -13.48 -19.13
CA SER A 143 -5.55 -14.49 -18.38
C SER A 143 -6.65 -13.83 -17.56
N GLY A 144 -7.89 -14.32 -17.68
CA GLY A 144 -9.08 -13.77 -17.02
C GLY A 144 -9.47 -14.45 -15.71
N SER A 145 -8.92 -15.63 -15.41
CA SER A 145 -9.20 -16.35 -14.17
C SER A 145 -7.94 -17.00 -13.58
N VAL A 146 -8.01 -17.45 -12.34
CA VAL A 146 -6.89 -18.15 -11.68
C VAL A 146 -6.54 -19.44 -12.42
N GLN A 147 -7.54 -20.16 -12.94
CA GLN A 147 -7.32 -21.35 -13.77
C GLN A 147 -6.62 -20.97 -15.09
N GLU A 148 -7.07 -19.90 -15.75
CA GLU A 148 -6.42 -19.42 -16.98
C GLU A 148 -4.97 -19.00 -16.72
N VAL A 149 -4.66 -18.45 -15.56
CA VAL A 149 -3.27 -18.14 -15.17
C VAL A 149 -2.40 -19.40 -15.13
N MET A 150 -2.90 -20.52 -14.58
CA MET A 150 -2.17 -21.81 -14.60
C MET A 150 -1.91 -22.29 -16.03
N ASP A 151 -2.91 -22.19 -16.91
CA ASP A 151 -2.85 -22.77 -18.24
C ASP A 151 -2.05 -21.90 -19.22
N LEU A 152 -2.35 -20.59 -19.27
CA LEU A 152 -1.78 -19.67 -20.24
C LEU A 152 -0.37 -19.19 -19.86
N ALA A 153 0.02 -19.24 -18.58
CA ALA A 153 1.42 -19.07 -18.20
C ALA A 153 2.30 -20.14 -18.88
N GLY A 154 1.84 -21.39 -18.93
CA GLY A 154 2.55 -22.48 -19.60
C GLY A 154 2.65 -22.25 -21.11
N VAL A 155 1.54 -21.80 -21.71
CA VAL A 155 1.51 -21.41 -23.14
C VAL A 155 2.53 -20.31 -23.43
N ALA A 156 2.65 -19.29 -22.57
CA ALA A 156 3.60 -18.20 -22.74
C ALA A 156 5.06 -18.70 -22.76
N HIS A 157 5.45 -19.52 -21.79
CA HIS A 157 6.80 -20.10 -21.72
C HIS A 157 7.14 -20.97 -22.91
N LEU A 158 6.24 -21.90 -23.24
CA LEU A 158 6.43 -22.81 -24.38
C LEU A 158 6.50 -22.05 -25.71
N SER A 159 5.66 -21.03 -25.88
CA SER A 159 5.64 -20.19 -27.08
C SER A 159 6.87 -19.29 -27.18
N ALA A 160 7.35 -18.74 -26.06
CA ALA A 160 8.57 -17.93 -26.03
C ALA A 160 9.78 -18.76 -26.50
N ILE A 161 9.95 -19.97 -25.94
CA ILE A 161 11.03 -20.90 -26.32
C ILE A 161 10.94 -21.23 -27.82
N LYS A 162 9.75 -21.61 -28.32
CA LYS A 162 9.56 -22.03 -29.71
C LYS A 162 9.76 -20.91 -30.72
N SER A 163 9.24 -19.71 -30.42
CA SER A 163 9.22 -18.57 -31.34
C SER A 163 10.46 -17.69 -31.25
N HIS A 164 11.21 -17.75 -30.15
CA HIS A 164 12.25 -16.77 -29.79
C HIS A 164 11.73 -15.34 -29.59
N VAL A 165 10.42 -15.13 -29.48
CA VAL A 165 9.83 -13.83 -29.14
C VAL A 165 9.52 -13.82 -27.64
N PRO A 166 9.90 -12.77 -26.89
CA PRO A 166 9.58 -12.70 -25.47
C PRO A 166 8.08 -12.48 -25.22
N PHE A 167 7.58 -12.98 -24.10
CA PHE A 167 6.18 -12.88 -23.71
C PHE A 167 5.99 -12.05 -22.44
N LEU A 168 4.96 -11.21 -22.47
CA LEU A 168 4.35 -10.59 -21.30
C LEU A 168 3.04 -11.34 -21.04
N HIS A 169 3.05 -12.21 -20.04
CA HIS A 169 1.86 -12.88 -19.55
C HIS A 169 1.26 -12.06 -18.40
N PHE A 170 0.02 -11.60 -18.56
CA PHE A 170 -0.61 -10.73 -17.56
C PHE A 170 -2.01 -11.17 -17.17
N PHE A 171 -2.38 -10.74 -15.98
CA PHE A 171 -3.67 -10.97 -15.34
C PHE A 171 -3.96 -9.83 -14.37
N ASP A 172 -5.23 -9.62 -14.07
CA ASP A 172 -5.67 -8.40 -13.40
C ASP A 172 -5.20 -8.37 -11.93
N GLY A 173 -4.49 -7.31 -11.56
CA GLY A 173 -3.98 -7.08 -10.21
C GLY A 173 -5.11 -7.06 -9.19
N PHE A 174 -4.90 -7.73 -8.06
CA PHE A 174 -5.90 -8.07 -7.04
C PHE A 174 -7.03 -8.96 -7.55
N ARG A 175 -7.80 -8.51 -8.54
CA ARG A 175 -9.02 -9.17 -9.02
C ARG A 175 -8.80 -10.61 -9.47
N THR A 176 -7.65 -10.91 -10.04
CA THR A 176 -7.20 -12.27 -10.35
C THR A 176 -5.97 -12.65 -9.53
N SER A 177 -5.02 -11.73 -9.33
CA SER A 177 -3.76 -12.06 -8.66
C SER A 177 -3.90 -12.47 -7.19
N HIS A 178 -4.92 -11.95 -6.49
CA HIS A 178 -5.21 -12.23 -5.08
C HIS A 178 -6.55 -12.94 -4.86
N GLU A 179 -7.31 -13.19 -5.93
CA GLU A 179 -8.49 -14.05 -5.83
C GLU A 179 -8.02 -15.50 -5.65
N ILE A 180 -8.48 -16.14 -4.58
CA ILE A 180 -8.22 -17.56 -4.32
C ILE A 180 -9.32 -18.35 -5.01
N GLN A 181 -8.94 -19.33 -5.84
CA GLN A 181 -9.86 -20.29 -6.42
C GLN A 181 -9.35 -21.73 -6.26
N LYS A 182 -10.28 -22.68 -6.23
CA LYS A 182 -9.98 -24.09 -6.45
C LYS A 182 -9.78 -24.35 -7.95
N ILE A 183 -8.56 -24.71 -8.34
CA ILE A 183 -8.14 -24.93 -9.72
C ILE A 183 -7.53 -26.33 -9.90
N GLU A 184 -7.37 -26.74 -11.15
CA GLU A 184 -6.60 -27.93 -11.55
C GLU A 184 -5.16 -27.53 -11.92
N GLU A 185 -4.19 -28.11 -11.22
CA GLU A 185 -2.76 -27.92 -11.44
C GLU A 185 -2.22 -28.82 -12.57
N ILE A 186 -1.38 -28.27 -13.45
CA ILE A 186 -0.59 -29.02 -14.43
C ILE A 186 0.76 -29.40 -13.82
N SER A 187 1.17 -30.67 -13.91
CA SER A 187 2.44 -31.11 -13.32
C SER A 187 3.67 -30.58 -14.09
N TYR A 188 4.80 -30.43 -13.39
CA TYR A 188 6.09 -30.08 -14.04
C TYR A 188 6.53 -31.12 -15.07
N GLU A 189 6.21 -32.40 -14.83
CA GLU A 189 6.53 -33.48 -15.76
C GLU A 189 5.75 -33.31 -17.07
N ASP A 190 4.48 -32.93 -17.00
CA ASP A 190 3.67 -32.70 -18.20
C ASP A 190 4.12 -31.44 -18.95
N PHE A 191 4.53 -30.38 -18.25
CA PHE A 191 5.19 -29.24 -18.89
C PHE A 191 6.50 -29.65 -19.60
N ALA A 192 7.32 -30.48 -18.95
CA ALA A 192 8.59 -30.94 -19.52
C ALA A 192 8.41 -31.73 -20.82
N LYS A 193 7.28 -32.44 -20.98
CA LYS A 193 6.93 -33.18 -22.22
C LYS A 193 6.56 -32.25 -23.39
N LEU A 194 6.14 -31.01 -23.11
CA LEU A 194 5.72 -30.05 -24.13
C LEU A 194 6.84 -29.14 -24.64
N VAL A 195 7.98 -29.10 -23.95
CA VAL A 195 9.12 -28.25 -24.33
C VAL A 195 9.71 -28.68 -25.67
N ASP A 196 9.88 -27.72 -26.58
CA ASP A 196 10.71 -27.91 -27.77
C ASP A 196 12.20 -27.77 -27.38
N TYR A 197 12.82 -28.91 -27.07
CA TYR A 197 14.24 -28.97 -26.69
C TYR A 197 15.19 -28.58 -27.83
N GLU A 198 14.78 -28.70 -29.10
CA GLU A 198 15.60 -28.23 -30.22
C GLU A 198 15.60 -26.69 -30.27
N ALA A 199 14.45 -26.05 -30.05
CA ALA A 199 14.35 -24.59 -29.95
C ALA A 199 15.14 -24.06 -28.75
N LEU A 200 15.05 -24.74 -27.61
CA LEU A 200 15.85 -24.44 -26.42
C LEU A 200 17.36 -24.55 -26.72
N GLN A 201 17.78 -25.62 -27.41
CA GLN A 201 19.18 -25.77 -27.78
C GLN A 201 19.63 -24.70 -28.79
N ARG A 202 18.78 -24.29 -29.73
CA ARG A 202 19.08 -23.16 -30.65
C ARG A 202 19.26 -21.83 -29.92
N PHE A 203 18.48 -21.60 -28.86
CA PHE A 203 18.66 -20.43 -27.99
C PHE A 203 20.04 -20.47 -27.32
N ARG A 204 20.41 -21.60 -26.71
CA ARG A 204 21.71 -21.80 -26.06
C ARG A 204 22.88 -21.65 -27.04
N ASN A 205 22.77 -22.21 -28.24
CA ASN A 205 23.81 -22.10 -29.27
C ASN A 205 24.02 -20.65 -29.78
N LYS A 206 23.07 -19.74 -29.55
CA LYS A 206 23.15 -18.31 -29.92
C LYS A 206 23.53 -17.40 -28.75
N ALA A 207 23.82 -17.97 -27.58
CA ALA A 207 24.23 -17.24 -26.40
C ALA A 207 25.63 -16.64 -26.57
N LEU A 208 25.91 -15.59 -25.80
CA LEU A 208 27.25 -15.01 -25.69
C LEU A 208 28.18 -16.01 -25.00
N ASN A 209 29.18 -16.52 -25.72
CA ASN A 209 30.17 -17.44 -25.20
C ASN A 209 31.53 -17.17 -25.89
N PRO A 210 32.65 -17.07 -25.15
CA PRO A 210 33.98 -16.86 -25.74
C PRO A 210 34.46 -17.98 -26.66
N GLU A 211 33.90 -19.18 -26.59
CA GLU A 211 34.22 -20.30 -27.50
C GLU A 211 33.60 -20.13 -28.89
N HIS A 212 32.54 -19.32 -29.02
CA HIS A 212 31.90 -18.96 -30.29
C HIS A 212 31.41 -17.51 -30.24
N PRO A 213 32.34 -16.54 -30.16
CA PRO A 213 32.02 -15.16 -29.82
C PRO A 213 31.21 -14.48 -30.93
N VAL A 214 30.23 -13.68 -30.53
CA VAL A 214 29.43 -12.81 -31.41
C VAL A 214 29.33 -11.42 -30.79
N GLN A 215 29.03 -10.42 -31.61
CA GLN A 215 28.77 -9.06 -31.16
C GLN A 215 27.26 -8.77 -31.29
N LYS A 216 26.65 -8.23 -30.22
CA LYS A 216 25.25 -7.81 -30.17
C LYS A 216 25.14 -6.37 -29.68
N GLY A 217 24.04 -5.69 -29.99
CA GLY A 217 23.80 -4.31 -29.57
C GLY A 217 24.71 -3.27 -30.22
N THR A 218 25.08 -3.46 -31.49
CA THR A 218 25.89 -2.49 -32.26
C THR A 218 25.16 -1.15 -32.45
N ALA A 219 25.91 -0.06 -32.60
CA ALA A 219 25.38 1.17 -33.17
C ALA A 219 25.27 1.02 -34.70
N GLN A 220 24.12 1.41 -35.28
CA GLN A 220 23.85 1.28 -36.71
C GLN A 220 23.48 2.63 -37.31
N ASN A 221 23.96 2.89 -38.54
CA ASN A 221 23.63 4.07 -39.31
C ASN A 221 22.27 3.89 -40.04
N PRO A 222 21.71 4.98 -40.62
CA PRO A 222 20.45 4.92 -41.38
C PRO A 222 20.48 4.00 -42.62
N ASP A 223 21.66 3.66 -43.13
CA ASP A 223 21.85 2.82 -44.30
C ASP A 223 21.39 1.37 -44.11
N VAL A 224 21.38 0.84 -42.87
CA VAL A 224 20.99 -0.54 -42.57
C VAL A 224 20.02 -0.72 -41.39
N TYR A 225 19.87 0.28 -40.50
CA TYR A 225 19.05 0.14 -39.29
C TYR A 225 17.61 -0.32 -39.61
N PHE A 226 16.99 0.28 -40.63
CA PHE A 226 15.61 -0.06 -40.99
C PHE A 226 15.49 -1.51 -41.47
N GLN A 227 16.43 -1.98 -42.31
CA GLN A 227 16.44 -3.34 -42.81
C GLN A 227 16.63 -4.37 -41.69
N PHE A 228 17.50 -4.09 -40.71
CA PHE A 228 17.65 -4.96 -39.53
C PHE A 228 16.39 -4.99 -38.67
N ARG A 229 15.67 -3.87 -38.53
CA ARG A 229 14.44 -3.81 -37.75
C ARG A 229 13.33 -4.67 -38.36
N GLU A 230 13.18 -4.62 -39.69
CA GLU A 230 12.18 -5.39 -40.44
C GLU A 230 12.54 -6.87 -40.62
N ALA A 231 13.82 -7.23 -40.50
CA ALA A 231 14.27 -8.63 -40.59
C ALA A 231 13.64 -9.55 -39.52
N ALA A 232 13.12 -8.98 -38.43
CA ALA A 232 12.43 -9.72 -37.37
C ALA A 232 11.00 -10.13 -37.74
N ASN A 233 10.38 -9.57 -38.79
CA ASN A 233 8.94 -9.75 -39.09
C ASN A 233 8.52 -11.22 -39.18
N ARG A 234 9.34 -12.07 -39.82
CA ARG A 234 9.07 -13.52 -39.95
C ARG A 234 8.90 -14.24 -38.61
N TYR A 235 9.52 -13.74 -37.53
CA TYR A 235 9.37 -14.31 -36.20
C TYR A 235 7.99 -13.98 -35.64
N TYR A 236 7.56 -12.72 -35.78
CA TYR A 236 6.28 -12.22 -35.28
C TYR A 236 5.07 -12.77 -36.04
N GLU A 237 5.16 -12.92 -37.37
CA GLU A 237 4.10 -13.47 -38.20
C GLU A 237 3.70 -14.90 -37.78
N ASN A 238 4.64 -15.67 -37.25
CA ASN A 238 4.42 -17.05 -36.82
C ASN A 238 3.94 -17.18 -35.36
N VAL A 239 4.08 -16.14 -34.52
CA VAL A 239 3.71 -16.21 -33.10
C VAL A 239 2.24 -16.63 -32.88
N PRO A 240 1.24 -16.08 -33.59
CA PRO A 240 -0.16 -16.47 -33.38
C PRO A 240 -0.42 -17.96 -33.60
N ASP A 241 0.20 -18.56 -34.63
CA ASP A 241 0.05 -19.97 -34.97
C ASP A 241 0.75 -20.87 -33.93
N VAL A 242 1.92 -20.44 -33.42
CA VAL A 242 2.63 -21.12 -32.32
C VAL A 242 1.80 -21.11 -31.03
N VAL A 243 1.25 -19.95 -30.65
CA VAL A 243 0.41 -19.82 -29.45
C VAL A 243 -0.82 -20.70 -29.58
N ALA A 244 -1.52 -20.66 -30.72
CA ALA A 244 -2.68 -21.51 -30.97
C ALA A 244 -2.32 -23.01 -30.93
N ALA A 245 -1.11 -23.40 -31.34
CA ALA A 245 -0.64 -24.78 -31.24
C ALA A 245 -0.45 -25.21 -29.79
N TYR A 246 0.23 -24.42 -28.96
CA TYR A 246 0.41 -24.75 -27.55
C TYR A 246 -0.88 -24.70 -26.75
N MET A 247 -1.82 -23.80 -27.08
CA MET A 247 -3.17 -23.84 -26.51
C MET A 247 -3.89 -25.17 -26.80
N ARG A 248 -3.72 -25.75 -27.99
CA ARG A 248 -4.25 -27.08 -28.31
C ARG A 248 -3.54 -28.20 -27.54
N GLU A 249 -2.23 -28.12 -27.34
CA GLU A 249 -1.51 -29.12 -26.55
C GLU A 249 -1.93 -29.09 -25.08
N ILE A 250 -2.11 -27.89 -24.51
CA ILE A 250 -2.68 -27.74 -23.17
C ILE A 250 -4.10 -28.30 -23.13
N ALA A 251 -4.95 -28.01 -24.12
CA ALA A 251 -6.29 -28.55 -24.19
C ALA A 251 -6.33 -30.09 -24.25
N LYS A 252 -5.39 -30.74 -24.96
CA LYS A 252 -5.28 -32.21 -24.98
C LYS A 252 -4.93 -32.78 -23.61
N LEU A 253 -4.11 -32.06 -22.84
CA LEU A 253 -3.69 -32.49 -21.50
C LEU A 253 -4.81 -32.32 -20.47
N THR A 254 -5.52 -31.19 -20.54
CA THR A 254 -6.38 -30.71 -19.46
C THR A 254 -7.87 -30.78 -19.77
N GLY A 255 -8.25 -30.93 -21.04
CA GLY A 255 -9.62 -30.80 -21.52
C GLY A 255 -10.14 -29.37 -21.63
N ARG A 256 -9.33 -28.35 -21.32
CA ARG A 256 -9.71 -26.93 -21.39
C ARG A 256 -9.25 -26.30 -22.70
N GLU A 257 -10.20 -25.94 -23.56
CA GLU A 257 -9.90 -25.34 -24.85
C GLU A 257 -9.61 -23.84 -24.75
N TYR A 258 -8.55 -23.41 -25.43
CA TYR A 258 -8.16 -22.02 -25.58
C TYR A 258 -7.85 -21.69 -27.03
N LYS A 259 -8.12 -20.45 -27.44
CA LYS A 259 -7.72 -19.89 -28.73
C LYS A 259 -7.13 -18.50 -28.52
N PRO A 260 -6.38 -17.94 -29.50
CA PRO A 260 -5.91 -16.55 -29.41
C PRO A 260 -7.05 -15.56 -29.14
N PHE A 261 -8.24 -15.84 -29.68
CA PHE A 261 -9.51 -15.21 -29.35
C PHE A 261 -10.55 -16.31 -29.14
N ASP A 262 -11.30 -16.28 -28.03
CA ASP A 262 -12.38 -17.22 -27.74
C ASP A 262 -13.73 -16.53 -27.84
N TYR A 263 -14.72 -17.17 -28.46
CA TYR A 263 -16.11 -16.71 -28.48
C TYR A 263 -16.98 -17.54 -27.56
N TYR A 264 -17.83 -16.88 -26.77
CA TYR A 264 -18.88 -17.50 -25.96
C TYR A 264 -20.20 -16.75 -26.13
N GLY A 265 -21.29 -17.45 -26.41
CA GLY A 265 -22.61 -16.84 -26.59
C GLY A 265 -23.48 -17.55 -27.63
N ALA A 266 -24.53 -16.86 -28.08
CA ALA A 266 -25.42 -17.37 -29.12
C ALA A 266 -24.67 -17.57 -30.45
N PRO A 267 -24.79 -18.71 -31.14
CA PRO A 267 -24.18 -18.89 -32.46
C PRO A 267 -24.64 -17.86 -33.51
N ASP A 268 -25.84 -17.31 -33.33
CA ASP A 268 -26.46 -16.29 -34.16
C ASP A 268 -26.53 -14.91 -33.46
N ALA A 269 -25.57 -14.60 -32.58
CA ALA A 269 -25.52 -13.32 -31.88
C ALA A 269 -25.51 -12.12 -32.83
N GLU A 270 -26.22 -11.06 -32.45
CA GLU A 270 -26.24 -9.79 -33.19
C GLU A 270 -25.46 -8.69 -32.48
N ARG A 271 -25.27 -8.82 -31.16
CA ARG A 271 -24.52 -7.89 -30.30
C ARG A 271 -23.42 -8.65 -29.56
N VAL A 272 -22.19 -8.18 -29.67
CA VAL A 272 -21.03 -8.82 -29.04
C VAL A 272 -20.22 -7.83 -28.23
N VAL A 273 -19.73 -8.25 -27.07
CA VAL A 273 -18.72 -7.50 -26.31
C VAL A 273 -17.34 -8.10 -26.57
N VAL A 274 -16.34 -7.27 -26.86
CA VAL A 274 -14.93 -7.67 -26.94
C VAL A 274 -14.20 -7.13 -25.73
N ALA A 275 -13.56 -8.01 -24.95
CA ALA A 275 -12.87 -7.61 -23.73
C ALA A 275 -11.68 -8.54 -23.41
N MET A 276 -10.90 -8.16 -22.40
CA MET A 276 -9.68 -8.84 -21.98
C MET A 276 -9.56 -8.86 -20.45
N GLY A 277 -8.87 -9.86 -19.91
CA GLY A 277 -8.69 -9.98 -18.45
C GLY A 277 -9.95 -10.46 -17.73
N SER A 278 -10.09 -10.16 -16.45
CA SER A 278 -11.05 -10.82 -15.56
C SER A 278 -12.51 -10.53 -15.84
N VAL A 279 -12.80 -9.43 -16.55
CA VAL A 279 -14.16 -9.07 -16.93
C VAL A 279 -14.79 -10.09 -17.87
N THR A 280 -13.97 -10.87 -18.59
CA THR A 280 -14.48 -11.87 -19.52
C THR A 280 -15.24 -12.99 -18.80
N GLU A 281 -14.90 -13.28 -17.55
CA GLU A 281 -15.61 -14.26 -16.72
C GLU A 281 -16.98 -13.74 -16.29
N ALA A 282 -17.04 -12.50 -15.79
CA ALA A 282 -18.30 -11.83 -15.44
C ALA A 282 -19.21 -11.59 -16.68
N LEU A 283 -18.61 -11.32 -17.85
CA LEU A 283 -19.34 -11.22 -19.12
C LEU A 283 -19.96 -12.55 -19.54
N GLU A 284 -19.25 -13.68 -19.41
CA GLU A 284 -19.85 -14.98 -19.69
C GLU A 284 -21.03 -15.27 -18.78
N GLU A 285 -20.90 -14.99 -17.48
CA GLU A 285 -21.98 -15.17 -16.51
C GLU A 285 -23.19 -14.26 -16.84
N THR A 286 -22.94 -13.04 -17.29
CA THR A 286 -23.99 -12.11 -17.75
C THR A 286 -24.63 -12.56 -19.07
N VAL A 287 -23.84 -13.11 -19.99
CA VAL A 287 -24.31 -13.69 -21.26
C VAL A 287 -25.22 -14.89 -20.97
N ASP A 288 -24.87 -15.77 -20.03
CA ASP A 288 -25.74 -16.90 -19.62
C ASP A 288 -27.11 -16.41 -19.14
N TYR A 289 -27.15 -15.36 -18.33
CA TYR A 289 -28.38 -14.74 -17.86
C TYR A 289 -29.24 -14.17 -19.01
N LEU A 290 -28.62 -13.58 -20.02
CA LEU A 290 -29.28 -12.99 -21.19
C LEU A 290 -29.76 -14.06 -22.18
N LEU A 291 -28.96 -15.11 -22.41
CA LEU A 291 -29.32 -16.25 -23.26
C LEU A 291 -30.54 -16.98 -22.72
N ALA A 292 -30.63 -17.17 -21.39
CA ALA A 292 -31.81 -17.74 -20.75
C ALA A 292 -33.10 -16.92 -20.97
N ARG A 293 -32.98 -15.67 -21.43
CA ARG A 293 -34.08 -14.75 -21.78
C ARG A 293 -34.27 -14.57 -23.28
N GLY A 294 -33.57 -15.36 -24.12
CA GLY A 294 -33.69 -15.34 -25.57
C GLY A 294 -32.94 -14.20 -26.27
N GLU A 295 -32.06 -13.50 -25.56
CA GLU A 295 -31.27 -12.42 -26.15
C GLU A 295 -30.12 -12.97 -27.02
N LYS A 296 -29.92 -12.38 -28.21
CA LYS A 296 -28.88 -12.79 -29.17
C LYS A 296 -27.55 -12.08 -28.91
N VAL A 297 -26.86 -12.50 -27.86
CA VAL A 297 -25.63 -11.86 -27.38
C VAL A 297 -24.47 -12.83 -27.26
N GLY A 298 -23.25 -12.28 -27.24
CA GLY A 298 -22.04 -13.03 -26.94
C GLY A 298 -20.87 -12.15 -26.51
N VAL A 299 -19.76 -12.79 -26.18
CA VAL A 299 -18.50 -12.18 -25.78
C VAL A 299 -17.34 -12.79 -26.56
N ILE A 300 -16.42 -11.95 -27.03
CA ILE A 300 -15.11 -12.37 -27.52
C ILE A 300 -14.09 -12.03 -26.44
N LYS A 301 -13.42 -13.07 -25.94
CA LYS A 301 -12.33 -12.99 -24.98
C LYS A 301 -11.01 -12.90 -25.73
N VAL A 302 -10.29 -11.80 -25.55
CA VAL A 302 -8.95 -11.61 -26.13
C VAL A 302 -7.94 -12.29 -25.23
N ARG A 303 -7.24 -13.31 -25.75
CA ARG A 303 -6.15 -13.98 -25.03
C ARG A 303 -4.82 -13.44 -25.51
N LEU A 304 -4.54 -13.60 -26.80
CA LEU A 304 -3.33 -13.06 -27.42
C LEU A 304 -3.60 -11.65 -27.95
N TYR A 305 -3.27 -10.64 -27.15
CA TYR A 305 -3.42 -9.24 -27.55
C TYR A 305 -2.34 -8.79 -28.53
N ARG A 306 -1.12 -9.29 -28.37
CA ARG A 306 0.00 -9.04 -29.29
C ARG A 306 0.77 -10.32 -29.59
N PRO A 307 1.11 -10.59 -30.87
CA PRO A 307 0.61 -9.93 -32.07
C PRO A 307 -0.91 -10.09 -32.25
N PHE A 308 -1.59 -9.02 -32.63
CA PHE A 308 -3.04 -9.02 -32.82
C PHE A 308 -3.38 -9.69 -34.16
N SER A 309 -4.05 -10.85 -34.16
CA SER A 309 -4.21 -11.67 -35.37
C SER A 309 -5.62 -11.57 -36.00
N PRO A 310 -5.76 -10.95 -37.19
CA PRO A 310 -7.04 -10.91 -37.90
C PRO A 310 -7.57 -12.32 -38.23
N LYS A 311 -6.68 -13.24 -38.59
CA LYS A 311 -7.00 -14.65 -38.90
C LYS A 311 -7.78 -15.30 -37.76
N TYR A 312 -7.29 -15.20 -36.52
CA TYR A 312 -7.92 -15.83 -35.37
C TYR A 312 -9.13 -15.05 -34.85
N PHE A 313 -9.14 -13.71 -34.96
CA PHE A 313 -10.29 -12.90 -34.57
C PHE A 313 -11.53 -13.20 -35.44
N PHE A 314 -11.38 -13.14 -36.77
CA PHE A 314 -12.50 -13.40 -37.68
C PHE A 314 -12.94 -14.87 -37.70
N ALA A 315 -12.08 -15.80 -37.29
CA ALA A 315 -12.44 -17.21 -37.19
C ALA A 315 -13.47 -17.51 -36.07
N VAL A 316 -13.59 -16.62 -35.08
CA VAL A 316 -14.51 -16.81 -33.94
C VAL A 316 -15.67 -15.81 -33.92
N LEU A 317 -15.62 -14.74 -34.72
CA LEU A 317 -16.69 -13.76 -34.82
C LEU A 317 -17.89 -14.34 -35.60
N PRO A 318 -19.09 -14.42 -35.01
CA PRO A 318 -20.28 -14.85 -35.74
C PRO A 318 -20.61 -13.91 -36.89
N ALA A 319 -21.01 -14.46 -38.04
CA ALA A 319 -21.32 -13.67 -39.24
C ALA A 319 -22.59 -12.80 -39.09
N THR A 320 -23.42 -13.06 -38.08
CA THR A 320 -24.66 -12.33 -37.77
C THR A 320 -24.44 -11.06 -36.95
N VAL A 321 -23.21 -10.80 -36.49
CA VAL A 321 -22.91 -9.66 -35.61
C VAL A 321 -23.12 -8.35 -36.36
N LYS A 322 -23.93 -7.46 -35.76
CA LYS A 322 -24.26 -6.13 -36.29
C LYS A 322 -23.65 -5.02 -35.44
N ARG A 323 -23.42 -5.25 -34.14
CA ARG A 323 -22.94 -4.24 -33.20
C ARG A 323 -21.94 -4.85 -32.22
N ILE A 324 -20.85 -4.14 -31.97
CA ILE A 324 -19.76 -4.53 -31.07
C ILE A 324 -19.52 -3.43 -30.05
N ALA A 325 -19.47 -3.77 -28.76
CA ALA A 325 -18.87 -2.93 -27.74
C ALA A 325 -17.48 -3.46 -27.38
N VAL A 326 -16.48 -2.60 -27.35
CA VAL A 326 -15.13 -2.95 -26.90
C VAL A 326 -14.90 -2.33 -25.53
N LEU A 327 -14.52 -3.16 -24.55
CA LEU A 327 -14.25 -2.72 -23.19
C LEU A 327 -12.76 -2.70 -22.94
N ASP A 328 -12.25 -1.51 -22.65
CA ASP A 328 -10.85 -1.26 -22.30
C ASP A 328 -10.71 -0.97 -20.81
N ARG A 329 -9.77 -1.66 -20.15
CA ARG A 329 -9.45 -1.44 -18.74
C ARG A 329 -8.32 -0.43 -18.57
N THR A 330 -8.35 0.67 -19.33
CA THR A 330 -7.32 1.72 -19.31
C THR A 330 -7.92 3.07 -19.70
N LYS A 331 -7.15 4.16 -19.56
CA LYS A 331 -7.51 5.49 -20.06
C LYS A 331 -6.28 6.15 -20.69
N GLU A 332 -6.33 6.42 -21.99
CA GLU A 332 -5.32 7.23 -22.69
C GLU A 332 -5.86 8.67 -22.86
N MET A 333 -5.36 9.61 -22.06
CA MET A 333 -5.84 10.99 -22.08
C MET A 333 -5.59 11.65 -23.44
N GLY A 334 -6.65 12.14 -24.09
CA GLY A 334 -6.59 12.80 -25.39
C GLY A 334 -6.55 11.87 -26.61
N ALA A 335 -6.52 10.54 -26.43
CA ALA A 335 -6.59 9.59 -27.53
C ALA A 335 -7.99 9.56 -28.18
N LEU A 336 -8.07 9.17 -29.46
CA LEU A 336 -9.35 8.98 -30.18
C LEU A 336 -10.20 7.82 -29.62
N GLY A 337 -9.60 6.98 -28.79
CA GLY A 337 -10.21 5.87 -28.08
C GLY A 337 -9.13 4.97 -27.48
N GLU A 338 -9.50 3.98 -26.70
CA GLU A 338 -8.55 3.12 -26.01
C GLU A 338 -7.92 2.03 -26.92
N PRO A 339 -6.80 1.40 -26.51
CA PRO A 339 -6.00 0.54 -27.40
C PRO A 339 -6.77 -0.63 -28.03
N LEU A 340 -7.54 -1.40 -27.25
CA LEU A 340 -8.27 -2.56 -27.80
C LEU A 340 -9.39 -2.10 -28.74
N TYR A 341 -10.10 -1.04 -28.36
CA TYR A 341 -11.09 -0.40 -29.23
C TYR A 341 -10.50 0.02 -30.58
N GLN A 342 -9.33 0.67 -30.58
CA GLN A 342 -8.66 1.08 -31.82
C GLN A 342 -8.22 -0.12 -32.68
N ASP A 343 -7.70 -1.19 -32.06
CA ASP A 343 -7.32 -2.41 -32.78
C ASP A 343 -8.53 -3.06 -33.47
N VAL A 344 -9.64 -3.20 -32.74
CA VAL A 344 -10.89 -3.78 -33.28
C VAL A 344 -11.46 -2.90 -34.40
N ARG A 345 -11.49 -1.57 -34.23
CA ARG A 345 -11.93 -0.68 -35.31
C ARG A 345 -11.07 -0.80 -36.56
N THR A 346 -9.76 -0.95 -36.37
CA THR A 346 -8.81 -1.09 -37.48
C THR A 346 -9.04 -2.38 -38.27
N LEU A 347 -9.41 -3.49 -37.63
CA LEU A 347 -9.75 -4.75 -38.32
C LEU A 347 -10.88 -4.58 -39.35
N PHE A 348 -11.84 -3.71 -39.06
CA PHE A 348 -13.02 -3.48 -39.88
C PHE A 348 -12.88 -2.30 -40.85
N TYR A 349 -11.76 -1.57 -40.83
CA TYR A 349 -11.53 -0.48 -41.76
C TYR A 349 -11.57 -1.01 -43.21
N ASN A 350 -12.40 -0.38 -44.05
CA ASN A 350 -12.72 -0.79 -45.42
C ASN A 350 -13.33 -2.19 -45.59
N LYS A 351 -13.92 -2.79 -44.55
CA LYS A 351 -14.74 -4.01 -44.68
C LYS A 351 -16.18 -3.65 -45.03
N GLU A 352 -16.71 -4.28 -46.08
CA GLU A 352 -18.14 -4.22 -46.38
C GLU A 352 -18.97 -4.83 -45.24
N ASN A 353 -20.13 -4.24 -44.96
CA ASN A 353 -21.03 -4.68 -43.89
C ASN A 353 -20.37 -4.78 -42.50
N ALA A 354 -19.38 -3.92 -42.23
CA ALA A 354 -18.76 -3.85 -40.91
C ALA A 354 -19.81 -3.56 -39.82
N PRO A 355 -19.76 -4.24 -38.66
CA PRO A 355 -20.63 -3.94 -37.54
C PRO A 355 -20.33 -2.53 -36.99
N LEU A 356 -21.32 -1.91 -36.36
CA LEU A 356 -21.09 -0.69 -35.58
C LEU A 356 -20.20 -1.03 -34.38
N VAL A 357 -19.07 -0.34 -34.23
CA VAL A 357 -18.14 -0.53 -33.11
C VAL A 357 -18.15 0.68 -32.19
N VAL A 358 -18.52 0.48 -30.92
CA VAL A 358 -18.41 1.46 -29.84
C VAL A 358 -17.37 1.02 -28.80
N GLY A 359 -16.71 1.96 -28.15
CA GLY A 359 -15.72 1.74 -27.10
C GLY A 359 -16.20 2.25 -25.75
N GLY A 360 -15.82 1.57 -24.68
CA GLY A 360 -16.09 1.97 -23.31
C GLY A 360 -14.99 1.60 -22.34
N ARG A 361 -14.88 2.35 -21.26
CA ARG A 361 -13.91 2.12 -20.19
C ARG A 361 -14.56 1.54 -18.94
N TYR A 362 -13.83 0.69 -18.23
CA TYR A 362 -14.30 0.08 -16.99
C TYR A 362 -13.13 -0.22 -16.04
N GLY A 363 -13.46 -0.50 -14.77
CA GLY A 363 -12.56 -1.24 -13.87
C GLY A 363 -11.21 -0.61 -13.54
N LEU A 364 -11.02 0.70 -13.79
CA LEU A 364 -9.80 1.44 -13.46
C LEU A 364 -9.53 1.40 -11.95
N GLY A 365 -8.28 1.16 -11.55
CA GLY A 365 -7.91 1.03 -10.14
C GLY A 365 -8.77 0.01 -9.37
N SER A 366 -9.11 -1.14 -9.98
CA SER A 366 -10.05 -2.15 -9.45
C SER A 366 -11.44 -1.63 -9.04
N LYS A 367 -11.96 -0.59 -9.69
CA LYS A 367 -13.39 -0.27 -9.61
C LYS A 367 -14.21 -1.53 -9.87
N ASP A 368 -15.14 -1.87 -8.96
CA ASP A 368 -15.92 -3.09 -9.10
C ASP A 368 -16.75 -3.04 -10.38
N THR A 369 -16.79 -4.18 -11.09
CA THR A 369 -17.47 -4.28 -12.39
C THR A 369 -18.52 -5.38 -12.32
N THR A 370 -19.77 -4.98 -12.11
CA THR A 370 -20.86 -5.91 -11.76
C THR A 370 -21.61 -6.41 -13.00
N PRO A 371 -22.34 -7.53 -12.90
CA PRO A 371 -23.21 -7.99 -13.97
C PRO A 371 -24.26 -6.95 -14.41
N SER A 372 -24.78 -6.15 -13.48
CA SER A 372 -25.72 -5.06 -13.78
C SER A 372 -25.11 -3.98 -14.70
N GLN A 373 -23.83 -3.66 -14.49
CA GLN A 373 -23.10 -2.72 -15.35
C GLN A 373 -22.82 -3.32 -16.73
N LEU A 374 -22.48 -4.61 -16.79
CA LEU A 374 -22.27 -5.32 -18.05
C LEU A 374 -23.59 -5.46 -18.84
N TYR A 375 -24.70 -5.66 -18.14
CA TYR A 375 -26.04 -5.61 -18.73
C TYR A 375 -26.32 -4.25 -19.38
N ALA A 376 -25.96 -3.14 -18.72
CA ALA A 376 -26.09 -1.80 -19.29
C ALA A 376 -25.29 -1.62 -20.61
N VAL A 377 -24.16 -2.31 -20.78
CA VAL A 377 -23.40 -2.33 -22.04
C VAL A 377 -24.20 -3.02 -23.15
N PHE A 378 -24.82 -4.16 -22.88
CA PHE A 378 -25.67 -4.85 -23.87
C PHE A 378 -26.95 -4.08 -24.22
N GLU A 379 -27.51 -3.34 -23.26
CA GLU A 379 -28.62 -2.43 -23.49
C GLU A 379 -28.20 -1.20 -24.31
N ASN A 380 -27.01 -0.66 -24.07
CA ASN A 380 -26.44 0.40 -24.91
C ASN A 380 -26.28 -0.09 -26.37
N LEU A 381 -25.80 -1.33 -26.58
CA LEU A 381 -25.75 -1.94 -27.92
C LEU A 381 -27.13 -2.20 -28.53
N LYS A 382 -28.19 -2.28 -27.73
CA LYS A 382 -29.56 -2.47 -28.20
C LYS A 382 -30.18 -1.16 -28.69
N ALA A 383 -29.76 -0.02 -28.14
CA ALA A 383 -30.24 1.31 -28.52
C ALA A 383 -30.04 1.60 -30.03
N ASP A 384 -30.88 2.48 -30.58
CA ASP A 384 -30.77 2.90 -31.98
C ASP A 384 -29.47 3.65 -32.27
N GLU A 385 -29.06 4.50 -31.31
CA GLU A 385 -27.79 5.23 -31.31
C GLU A 385 -26.97 4.87 -30.05
N PRO A 386 -26.20 3.77 -30.08
CA PRO A 386 -25.36 3.38 -28.95
C PRO A 386 -24.35 4.49 -28.60
N LYS A 387 -24.26 4.84 -27.31
CA LYS A 387 -23.26 5.77 -26.80
C LYS A 387 -21.86 5.19 -27.04
N ASN A 388 -20.98 5.98 -27.64
CA ASN A 388 -19.56 5.68 -27.82
C ASN A 388 -18.71 6.44 -26.80
N GLY A 389 -17.50 5.95 -26.49
CA GLY A 389 -16.60 6.58 -25.53
C GLY A 389 -17.13 6.56 -24.09
N PHE A 390 -17.99 5.59 -23.77
CA PHE A 390 -18.73 5.54 -22.51
C PHE A 390 -17.87 5.05 -21.33
N THR A 391 -18.42 5.15 -20.12
CA THR A 391 -17.85 4.57 -18.90
C THR A 391 -18.89 3.72 -18.17
N ILE A 392 -18.46 2.74 -17.38
CA ILE A 392 -19.32 1.99 -16.45
C ILE A 392 -18.67 1.93 -15.06
N GLY A 393 -19.50 1.83 -14.02
CA GLY A 393 -19.06 1.76 -12.62
C GLY A 393 -18.74 3.12 -11.97
N ILE A 394 -19.09 4.23 -12.61
CA ILE A 394 -19.00 5.58 -12.06
C ILE A 394 -20.23 6.40 -12.43
N ILE A 395 -20.48 7.48 -11.69
CA ILE A 395 -21.48 8.49 -12.04
C ILE A 395 -20.74 9.69 -12.62
N ASP A 396 -20.73 9.79 -13.96
CA ASP A 396 -20.14 10.91 -14.68
C ASP A 396 -21.23 11.94 -15.04
N ASP A 397 -21.49 12.85 -14.11
CA ASP A 397 -22.42 13.97 -14.24
C ASP A 397 -21.75 15.26 -14.75
N VAL A 398 -20.50 15.16 -15.22
CA VAL A 398 -19.70 16.29 -15.75
C VAL A 398 -19.57 16.19 -17.27
N THR A 399 -19.12 15.04 -17.77
CA THR A 399 -18.96 14.76 -19.21
C THR A 399 -20.00 13.79 -19.76
N TYR A 400 -20.90 13.28 -18.91
CA TYR A 400 -22.05 12.45 -19.28
C TYR A 400 -21.68 11.18 -20.07
N THR A 401 -20.50 10.62 -19.82
CA THR A 401 -20.02 9.40 -20.48
C THR A 401 -20.55 8.13 -19.85
N SER A 402 -20.95 8.16 -18.57
CA SER A 402 -21.40 6.94 -17.87
C SER A 402 -22.69 6.38 -18.44
N LEU A 403 -22.81 5.04 -18.44
CA LEU A 403 -24.06 4.34 -18.69
C LEU A 403 -24.84 4.18 -17.38
N GLU A 404 -26.17 4.31 -17.47
CA GLU A 404 -27.05 4.20 -16.31
C GLU A 404 -27.37 2.73 -15.97
N GLU A 405 -27.22 2.35 -14.71
CA GLU A 405 -27.59 1.04 -14.17
C GLU A 405 -29.10 0.99 -13.85
N LYS A 406 -29.94 0.77 -14.87
CA LYS A 406 -31.40 0.79 -14.70
C LYS A 406 -31.97 -0.41 -13.95
N VAL A 407 -31.29 -1.56 -14.03
CA VAL A 407 -31.77 -2.83 -13.50
C VAL A 407 -30.65 -3.51 -12.73
N LYS A 408 -30.96 -3.90 -11.50
CA LYS A 408 -30.09 -4.75 -10.68
C LYS A 408 -30.37 -6.22 -11.00
N ILE A 409 -29.34 -6.98 -11.38
CA ILE A 409 -29.45 -8.41 -11.71
C ILE A 409 -28.53 -9.24 -10.82
N ASP A 410 -28.97 -10.46 -10.49
CA ASP A 410 -28.12 -11.51 -9.93
C ASP A 410 -27.91 -12.60 -10.98
N THR A 411 -26.64 -12.82 -11.33
CA THR A 411 -26.19 -13.80 -12.32
C THR A 411 -25.46 -14.98 -11.68
N THR A 412 -25.29 -14.97 -10.36
CA THR A 412 -24.56 -16.04 -9.67
C THR A 412 -25.24 -17.39 -9.92
N PRO A 413 -24.48 -18.47 -10.18
CA PRO A 413 -25.08 -19.76 -10.45
C PRO A 413 -25.92 -20.26 -9.27
N GLU A 414 -27.12 -20.77 -9.56
CA GLU A 414 -28.03 -21.32 -8.54
C GLU A 414 -27.33 -22.36 -7.65
N GLY A 415 -27.53 -22.23 -6.33
CA GLY A 415 -26.90 -23.09 -5.32
C GLY A 415 -25.52 -22.63 -4.85
N THR A 416 -25.06 -21.45 -5.29
CA THR A 416 -23.85 -20.81 -4.76
C THR A 416 -24.15 -20.12 -3.42
N ILE A 417 -23.38 -20.44 -2.38
CA ILE A 417 -23.43 -19.79 -1.07
C ILE A 417 -22.45 -18.62 -1.07
N ALA A 418 -22.91 -17.42 -0.74
CA ALA A 418 -22.13 -16.19 -0.68
C ALA A 418 -22.00 -15.68 0.77
N CYS A 419 -20.78 -15.45 1.23
CA CYS A 419 -20.49 -15.02 2.61
C CYS A 419 -19.64 -13.75 2.63
N LYS A 420 -20.02 -12.76 3.46
CA LYS A 420 -19.22 -11.55 3.72
C LYS A 420 -18.74 -11.48 5.16
N PHE A 421 -17.51 -11.03 5.37
CA PHE A 421 -16.91 -10.90 6.70
C PHE A 421 -16.29 -9.52 6.85
N TRP A 422 -16.79 -8.76 7.81
CA TRP A 422 -16.25 -7.48 8.23
C TRP A 422 -15.25 -7.70 9.36
N GLY A 423 -13.98 -7.40 9.07
CA GLY A 423 -12.85 -7.58 9.96
C GLY A 423 -12.07 -6.30 10.23
N LEU A 424 -11.27 -6.29 11.29
CA LEU A 424 -10.31 -5.23 11.59
C LEU A 424 -8.90 -5.66 11.14
N GLY A 425 -8.18 -4.78 10.45
CA GLY A 425 -6.81 -5.06 10.00
C GLY A 425 -5.91 -5.50 11.16
N SER A 426 -5.43 -6.75 11.09
CA SER A 426 -4.64 -7.48 12.10
C SER A 426 -5.42 -8.26 13.18
N ASP A 427 -6.74 -8.40 13.08
CA ASP A 427 -7.54 -9.26 13.98
C ASP A 427 -7.46 -10.77 13.63
N GLY A 428 -6.97 -11.10 12.43
CA GLY A 428 -6.81 -12.46 11.91
C GLY A 428 -7.98 -12.98 11.06
N THR A 429 -9.02 -12.18 10.82
CA THR A 429 -10.21 -12.54 10.03
C THR A 429 -9.86 -12.99 8.62
N VAL A 430 -9.06 -12.20 7.89
CA VAL A 430 -8.60 -12.55 6.53
C VAL A 430 -7.84 -13.88 6.52
N GLY A 431 -6.95 -14.10 7.49
CA GLY A 431 -6.19 -15.35 7.60
C GLY A 431 -7.07 -16.56 7.85
N ALA A 432 -8.05 -16.42 8.74
CA ALA A 432 -9.06 -17.44 9.00
C ALA A 432 -9.89 -17.74 7.74
N ASN A 433 -10.31 -16.72 7.00
CA ASN A 433 -11.09 -16.89 5.78
C ASN A 433 -10.27 -17.58 4.66
N LYS A 434 -9.00 -17.21 4.47
CA LYS A 434 -8.09 -17.93 3.55
C LYS A 434 -7.96 -19.41 3.94
N SER A 435 -7.85 -19.70 5.23
CA SER A 435 -7.83 -21.07 5.75
C SER A 435 -9.15 -21.80 5.49
N ALA A 436 -10.29 -21.16 5.75
CA ALA A 436 -11.62 -21.74 5.51
C ALA A 436 -11.84 -22.10 4.03
N ILE A 437 -11.44 -21.21 3.11
CA ILE A 437 -11.50 -21.48 1.67
C ILE A 437 -10.68 -22.71 1.30
N LYS A 438 -9.46 -22.84 1.81
CA LYS A 438 -8.61 -24.02 1.57
C LYS A 438 -9.20 -25.29 2.16
N ILE A 439 -9.68 -25.25 3.41
CA ILE A 439 -10.31 -26.40 4.06
C ILE A 439 -11.50 -26.90 3.23
N ILE A 440 -12.41 -25.99 2.82
CA ILE A 440 -13.59 -26.37 2.05
C ILE A 440 -13.19 -26.84 0.63
N GLY A 441 -12.30 -26.11 -0.04
CA GLY A 441 -11.86 -26.44 -1.40
C GLY A 441 -11.12 -27.78 -1.48
N ASP A 442 -10.23 -28.06 -0.53
CA ASP A 442 -9.36 -29.23 -0.57
C ASP A 442 -10.04 -30.50 -0.02
N ASN A 443 -11.08 -30.37 0.82
CA ASN A 443 -11.78 -31.51 1.45
C ASN A 443 -13.20 -31.78 0.91
N THR A 444 -13.66 -31.01 -0.09
CA THR A 444 -14.98 -31.20 -0.71
C THR A 444 -14.90 -31.16 -2.23
N ASN A 445 -16.01 -31.48 -2.91
CA ASN A 445 -16.14 -31.32 -4.37
C ASN A 445 -16.67 -29.93 -4.78
N LEU A 446 -16.84 -29.00 -3.84
CA LEU A 446 -17.27 -27.64 -4.14
C LEU A 446 -16.13 -26.87 -4.82
N TYR A 447 -16.50 -25.99 -5.73
CA TYR A 447 -15.66 -24.85 -6.10
C TYR A 447 -15.70 -23.85 -4.94
N ALA A 448 -14.55 -23.26 -4.66
CA ALA A 448 -14.38 -22.26 -3.63
C ALA A 448 -13.70 -21.03 -4.23
N GLN A 449 -14.22 -19.85 -3.92
CA GLN A 449 -13.67 -18.56 -4.33
C GLN A 449 -13.51 -17.67 -3.10
N GLY A 450 -12.41 -16.91 -3.03
CA GLY A 450 -12.18 -15.90 -2.01
C GLY A 450 -11.55 -14.63 -2.56
N TYR A 451 -12.12 -13.49 -2.23
CA TYR A 451 -11.57 -12.17 -2.51
C TYR A 451 -11.55 -11.32 -1.23
N PHE A 452 -10.53 -10.49 -1.07
CA PHE A 452 -10.33 -9.70 0.15
C PHE A 452 -10.12 -8.24 -0.21
N ALA A 453 -11.07 -7.38 0.17
CA ALA A 453 -10.93 -5.94 0.09
C ALA A 453 -10.22 -5.43 1.35
N TYR A 454 -9.13 -4.70 1.15
CA TYR A 454 -8.33 -4.11 2.22
C TYR A 454 -8.44 -2.58 2.16
N ASP A 455 -8.46 -1.96 3.32
CA ASP A 455 -8.24 -0.51 3.46
C ASP A 455 -6.76 -0.17 3.17
N SER A 456 -6.52 1.06 2.70
CA SER A 456 -5.20 1.70 2.59
C SER A 456 -4.45 1.78 3.93
N LYS A 457 -5.18 1.83 5.05
CA LYS A 457 -4.61 1.85 6.40
C LYS A 457 -3.92 0.52 6.72
N LYS A 458 -2.60 0.54 6.87
CA LYS A 458 -1.77 -0.63 7.22
C LYS A 458 -2.23 -1.43 8.44
N SER A 459 -2.80 -0.78 9.44
CA SER A 459 -3.30 -1.45 10.64
C SER A 459 -4.55 -0.77 11.18
N GLY A 460 -5.50 -1.57 11.66
CA GLY A 460 -6.78 -1.09 12.16
C GLY A 460 -7.71 -0.50 11.08
N GLY A 461 -7.38 -0.66 9.79
CA GLY A 461 -8.32 -0.39 8.70
C GLY A 461 -9.39 -1.47 8.59
N VAL A 462 -10.46 -1.21 7.87
CA VAL A 462 -11.50 -2.21 7.62
C VAL A 462 -11.01 -3.26 6.62
N THR A 463 -11.42 -4.50 6.80
CA THR A 463 -11.22 -5.57 5.83
C THR A 463 -12.55 -6.24 5.54
N ILE A 464 -12.86 -6.46 4.26
CA ILE A 464 -14.10 -7.12 3.84
C ILE A 464 -13.71 -8.36 3.03
N SER A 465 -14.02 -9.53 3.57
CA SER A 465 -13.77 -10.80 2.86
C SER A 465 -15.04 -11.24 2.14
N HIS A 466 -14.91 -11.64 0.89
CA HIS A 466 -15.97 -12.15 0.03
C HIS A 466 -15.67 -13.59 -0.33
N LEU A 467 -16.50 -14.52 0.15
CA LEU A 467 -16.32 -15.95 -0.06
C LEU A 467 -17.52 -16.51 -0.82
N ARG A 468 -17.27 -17.34 -1.82
CA ARG A 468 -18.32 -18.08 -2.54
C ARG A 468 -18.00 -19.57 -2.57
N PHE A 469 -19.02 -20.40 -2.40
CA PHE A 469 -18.91 -21.86 -2.49
C PHE A 469 -20.06 -22.42 -3.33
N GLY A 470 -19.76 -23.28 -4.30
CA GLY A 470 -20.79 -23.77 -5.22
C GLY A 470 -20.42 -25.09 -5.90
N LYS A 471 -21.43 -25.77 -6.44
CA LYS A 471 -21.22 -27.01 -7.23
C LYS A 471 -20.80 -26.75 -8.67
N LYS A 472 -21.03 -25.53 -9.16
CA LYS A 472 -20.63 -25.06 -10.50
C LYS A 472 -19.37 -24.21 -10.39
N PRO A 473 -18.55 -24.12 -11.45
CA PRO A 473 -17.45 -23.17 -11.51
C PRO A 473 -17.92 -21.75 -11.21
N ILE A 474 -17.15 -21.01 -10.42
CA ILE A 474 -17.49 -19.66 -9.97
C ILE A 474 -16.78 -18.66 -10.88
N LYS A 475 -17.53 -17.97 -11.74
CA LYS A 475 -17.05 -16.95 -12.68
C LYS A 475 -17.22 -15.52 -12.18
N SER A 476 -17.73 -15.36 -10.96
CA SER A 476 -18.15 -14.10 -10.37
C SER A 476 -16.94 -13.24 -9.94
N THR A 477 -16.21 -12.66 -10.90
CA THR A 477 -15.01 -11.82 -10.69
C THR A 477 -15.37 -10.38 -10.25
N TYR A 478 -16.34 -10.27 -9.35
CA TYR A 478 -16.87 -9.02 -8.77
C TYR A 478 -17.23 -9.24 -7.28
N LEU A 479 -17.46 -8.16 -6.52
CA LEU A 479 -17.78 -8.25 -5.10
C LEU A 479 -19.13 -8.94 -4.85
N ILE A 480 -19.36 -9.38 -3.61
CA ILE A 480 -20.66 -9.97 -3.23
C ILE A 480 -21.65 -8.83 -2.98
N ASP A 481 -22.64 -8.73 -3.86
CA ASP A 481 -23.77 -7.83 -3.71
C ASP A 481 -24.81 -8.43 -2.75
N GLU A 482 -25.28 -9.64 -3.04
CA GLU A 482 -26.19 -10.41 -2.17
C GLU A 482 -25.48 -11.54 -1.42
N ALA A 483 -25.62 -11.58 -0.10
CA ALA A 483 -24.98 -12.58 0.77
C ALA A 483 -26.01 -13.44 1.51
N ASP A 484 -25.70 -14.72 1.69
CA ASP A 484 -26.46 -15.65 2.55
C ASP A 484 -26.01 -15.57 4.02
N PHE A 485 -24.75 -15.17 4.24
CA PHE A 485 -24.13 -15.06 5.55
C PHE A 485 -23.30 -13.77 5.65
N ILE A 486 -23.48 -13.01 6.74
CA ILE A 486 -22.60 -11.89 7.10
C ILE A 486 -22.07 -12.09 8.51
N SER A 487 -20.79 -11.83 8.72
CA SER A 487 -20.20 -11.72 10.05
C SER A 487 -19.50 -10.38 10.25
N CYS A 488 -19.54 -9.87 11.48
CA CYS A 488 -18.77 -8.73 11.93
C CYS A 488 -17.94 -9.10 13.17
N SER A 489 -16.62 -8.96 13.08
CA SER A 489 -15.69 -9.29 14.18
C SER A 489 -15.45 -8.13 15.15
N GLN A 490 -15.90 -6.92 14.82
CA GLN A 490 -15.59 -5.69 15.54
C GLN A 490 -16.87 -4.93 15.93
N GLN A 491 -17.18 -4.88 17.22
CA GLN A 491 -18.40 -4.25 17.75
C GLN A 491 -18.56 -2.78 17.32
N SER A 492 -17.48 -2.00 17.26
CA SER A 492 -17.55 -0.57 16.89
C SER A 492 -18.06 -0.32 15.47
N TYR A 493 -18.03 -1.33 14.59
CA TYR A 493 -18.50 -1.20 13.22
C TYR A 493 -20.03 -1.08 13.10
N VAL A 494 -20.77 -1.50 14.14
CA VAL A 494 -22.25 -1.42 14.19
C VAL A 494 -22.76 0.00 13.94
N HIS A 495 -22.03 1.02 14.37
CA HIS A 495 -22.40 2.43 14.20
C HIS A 495 -21.66 3.13 13.05
N GLN A 496 -20.72 2.45 12.39
CA GLN A 496 -19.84 3.05 11.38
C GLN A 496 -20.19 2.63 9.94
N TYR A 497 -20.68 1.41 9.76
CA TYR A 497 -20.90 0.82 8.43
C TYR A 497 -22.31 0.21 8.32
N ASP A 498 -22.85 0.20 7.11
CA ASP A 498 -24.03 -0.59 6.77
C ASP A 498 -23.65 -2.08 6.60
N LEU A 499 -23.47 -2.75 7.75
CA LEU A 499 -23.01 -4.14 7.81
C LEU A 499 -23.95 -5.12 7.11
N LEU A 500 -25.26 -4.86 7.14
CA LEU A 500 -26.31 -5.76 6.66
C LEU A 500 -26.68 -5.54 5.19
N LYS A 501 -26.08 -4.53 4.53
CA LYS A 501 -26.30 -4.25 3.11
C LYS A 501 -26.17 -5.51 2.26
N GLY A 502 -27.27 -5.90 1.61
CA GLY A 502 -27.32 -7.05 0.73
C GLY A 502 -27.41 -8.42 1.41
N LEU A 503 -27.67 -8.50 2.72
CA LEU A 503 -27.96 -9.78 3.38
C LEU A 503 -29.35 -10.28 2.95
N ARG A 504 -29.44 -11.47 2.37
CA ARG A 504 -30.70 -12.04 1.88
C ARG A 504 -31.73 -12.22 2.99
N LYS A 505 -33.01 -12.15 2.61
CA LYS A 505 -34.14 -12.49 3.49
C LYS A 505 -33.98 -13.91 4.05
N GLY A 506 -34.05 -14.06 5.37
CA GLY A 506 -33.81 -15.34 6.05
C GLY A 506 -32.34 -15.76 6.14
N GLY A 507 -31.40 -14.92 5.68
CA GLY A 507 -29.97 -15.11 5.82
C GLY A 507 -29.48 -15.00 7.27
N THR A 508 -28.19 -15.26 7.48
CA THR A 508 -27.59 -15.32 8.82
C THR A 508 -26.66 -14.13 9.08
N PHE A 509 -26.78 -13.51 10.26
CA PHE A 509 -25.87 -12.48 10.74
C PHE A 509 -25.19 -12.91 12.04
N LEU A 510 -23.86 -12.82 12.10
CA LEU A 510 -23.04 -13.13 13.27
C LEU A 510 -22.27 -11.88 13.74
N LEU A 511 -22.51 -11.43 14.97
CA LEU A 511 -21.82 -10.29 15.58
C LEU A 511 -20.92 -10.73 16.75
N ASN A 512 -19.64 -10.38 16.70
CA ASN A 512 -18.77 -10.42 17.87
C ASN A 512 -19.03 -9.20 18.76
N THR A 513 -19.53 -9.41 19.97
CA THR A 513 -19.88 -8.34 20.90
C THR A 513 -19.78 -8.78 22.35
N ASN A 514 -19.50 -7.81 23.23
CA ASN A 514 -19.53 -8.01 24.68
C ASN A 514 -20.92 -7.77 25.27
N TRP A 515 -21.86 -7.23 24.48
CA TRP A 515 -23.24 -6.99 24.87
C TRP A 515 -24.00 -8.30 25.08
N SER A 516 -24.78 -8.36 26.14
CA SER A 516 -25.79 -9.39 26.37
C SER A 516 -27.00 -9.19 25.46
N GLU A 517 -27.84 -10.23 25.30
CA GLU A 517 -29.06 -10.15 24.48
C GLU A 517 -29.98 -8.99 24.90
N ALA A 518 -30.06 -8.70 26.20
CA ALA A 518 -30.86 -7.60 26.73
C ALA A 518 -30.30 -6.21 26.37
N GLU A 519 -28.98 -6.08 26.30
CA GLU A 519 -28.30 -4.81 25.97
C GLU A 519 -28.39 -4.47 24.47
N LEU A 520 -28.73 -5.43 23.60
CA LEU A 520 -28.89 -5.19 22.17
C LEU A 520 -30.05 -4.23 21.85
N GLU A 521 -31.10 -4.20 22.68
CA GLU A 521 -32.25 -3.30 22.49
C GLU A 521 -31.81 -1.83 22.46
N THR A 522 -30.91 -1.45 23.37
CA THR A 522 -30.43 -0.08 23.55
C THR A 522 -29.24 0.23 22.62
N ASN A 523 -28.38 -0.74 22.36
CA ASN A 523 -27.13 -0.49 21.63
C ASN A 523 -27.24 -0.64 20.11
N LEU A 524 -28.19 -1.41 19.57
CA LEU A 524 -28.29 -1.57 18.11
C LEU A 524 -29.03 -0.38 17.47
N PRO A 525 -28.48 0.19 16.37
CA PRO A 525 -29.17 1.25 15.62
C PRO A 525 -30.54 0.81 15.10
N ALA A 526 -31.50 1.73 15.09
CA ALA A 526 -32.87 1.49 14.63
C ALA A 526 -32.92 0.91 13.20
N ALA A 527 -32.15 1.46 12.26
CA ALA A 527 -32.04 0.93 10.89
C ALA A 527 -31.60 -0.55 10.85
N MET A 528 -30.65 -0.95 11.72
CA MET A 528 -30.19 -2.33 11.81
C MET A 528 -31.29 -3.23 12.42
N LYS A 529 -31.97 -2.77 13.48
CA LYS A 529 -33.11 -3.46 14.10
C LYS A 529 -34.23 -3.70 13.08
N ASN A 530 -34.61 -2.66 12.33
CA ASN A 530 -35.60 -2.70 11.24
C ASN A 530 -35.24 -3.76 10.21
N TYR A 531 -34.00 -3.74 9.71
CA TYR A 531 -33.54 -4.70 8.71
C TYR A 531 -33.62 -6.15 9.20
N LEU A 532 -33.13 -6.41 10.42
CA LEU A 532 -33.12 -7.75 11.03
C LEU A 532 -34.54 -8.34 11.12
N ALA A 533 -35.51 -7.53 11.58
CA ALA A 533 -36.89 -7.98 11.77
C ALA A 533 -37.65 -8.13 10.45
N GLN A 534 -37.62 -7.11 9.58
CA GLN A 534 -38.35 -7.10 8.31
C GLN A 534 -37.88 -8.22 7.36
N ASN A 535 -36.58 -8.52 7.35
CA ASN A 535 -35.98 -9.56 6.53
C ASN A 535 -35.90 -10.93 7.22
N ARG A 536 -36.43 -11.06 8.45
CA ARG A 536 -36.44 -12.31 9.23
C ARG A 536 -35.04 -12.95 9.33
N ILE A 537 -34.04 -12.13 9.63
CA ILE A 537 -32.64 -12.54 9.70
C ILE A 537 -32.42 -13.47 10.90
N LYS A 538 -31.62 -14.52 10.70
CA LYS A 538 -31.15 -15.38 11.78
C LYS A 538 -29.95 -14.71 12.45
N PHE A 539 -30.19 -14.07 13.58
CA PHE A 539 -29.18 -13.26 14.26
C PHE A 539 -28.51 -14.03 15.40
N TYR A 540 -27.17 -14.05 15.39
CA TYR A 540 -26.34 -14.67 16.41
C TYR A 540 -25.32 -13.68 16.97
N ILE A 541 -25.05 -13.77 18.26
CA ILE A 541 -23.97 -13.05 18.94
C ILE A 541 -22.97 -14.01 19.58
N ILE A 542 -21.72 -13.55 19.72
CA ILE A 542 -20.67 -14.25 20.45
C ILE A 542 -19.71 -13.25 21.11
N ASN A 543 -19.28 -13.50 22.35
CA ASN A 543 -18.22 -12.70 22.99
C ASN A 543 -16.86 -13.35 22.74
N ALA A 544 -16.38 -13.30 21.49
CA ALA A 544 -15.12 -13.95 21.11
C ALA A 544 -13.92 -13.29 21.80
N SER A 545 -13.97 -11.98 22.06
CA SER A 545 -12.91 -11.23 22.75
C SER A 545 -12.71 -11.72 24.19
N GLY A 546 -13.79 -11.83 24.96
CA GLY A 546 -13.74 -12.34 26.34
C GLY A 546 -13.39 -13.82 26.42
N ILE A 547 -13.77 -14.62 25.42
CA ILE A 547 -13.35 -16.03 25.32
C ILE A 547 -11.85 -16.12 25.05
N ALA A 548 -11.32 -15.34 24.10
CA ALA A 548 -9.90 -15.33 23.76
C ALA A 548 -9.03 -14.91 24.95
N GLU A 549 -9.47 -13.93 25.73
CA GLU A 549 -8.79 -13.51 26.96
C GLU A 549 -8.73 -14.62 28.01
N LYS A 550 -9.85 -15.31 28.27
CA LYS A 550 -9.93 -16.42 29.23
C LYS A 550 -9.03 -17.60 28.85
N ILE A 551 -8.93 -17.91 27.55
CA ILE A 551 -8.07 -18.98 27.03
C ILE A 551 -6.58 -18.56 27.04
N GLY A 552 -6.29 -17.25 27.03
CA GLY A 552 -4.94 -16.69 26.96
C GLY A 552 -4.45 -16.37 25.55
N LEU A 553 -5.34 -16.33 24.55
CA LEU A 553 -5.03 -15.94 23.17
C LEU A 553 -4.91 -14.42 22.98
N GLY A 554 -5.15 -13.64 24.04
CA GLY A 554 -5.10 -12.18 24.01
C GLY A 554 -6.16 -11.60 23.08
N ARG A 555 -5.74 -10.79 22.10
CA ARG A 555 -6.65 -10.14 21.13
C ARG A 555 -7.04 -11.02 19.93
N ARG A 556 -6.59 -12.27 19.87
CA ARG A 556 -6.81 -13.15 18.70
C ARG A 556 -8.14 -13.88 18.80
N ILE A 557 -9.14 -13.40 18.05
CA ILE A 557 -10.50 -13.97 18.00
C ILE A 557 -10.73 -14.88 16.79
N ASN A 558 -9.75 -14.94 15.87
CA ASN A 558 -9.87 -15.57 14.56
C ASN A 558 -10.34 -17.03 14.60
N MET A 559 -9.78 -17.89 15.47
CA MET A 559 -10.19 -19.31 15.56
C MET A 559 -11.63 -19.47 16.08
N ILE A 560 -12.05 -18.63 17.03
CA ILE A 560 -13.38 -18.65 17.62
C ILE A 560 -14.42 -18.25 16.55
N MET A 561 -14.16 -17.15 15.85
CA MET A 561 -15.03 -16.65 14.78
C MET A 561 -15.08 -17.60 13.58
N GLN A 562 -13.95 -18.24 13.24
CA GLN A 562 -13.90 -19.23 12.15
C GLN A 562 -14.73 -20.47 12.48
N ALA A 563 -14.64 -20.99 13.70
CA ALA A 563 -15.47 -22.11 14.15
C ALA A 563 -16.97 -21.76 14.12
N ALA A 564 -17.33 -20.57 14.61
CA ALA A 564 -18.69 -20.05 14.54
C ALA A 564 -19.22 -19.97 13.09
N PHE A 565 -18.40 -19.49 12.15
CA PHE A 565 -18.74 -19.48 10.72
C PHE A 565 -19.08 -20.87 10.20
N PHE A 566 -18.23 -21.88 10.44
CA PHE A 566 -18.48 -23.24 9.94
C PHE A 566 -19.78 -23.84 10.48
N LYS A 567 -20.11 -23.58 11.75
CA LYS A 567 -21.37 -24.04 12.35
C LYS A 567 -22.60 -23.36 11.74
N LEU A 568 -22.51 -22.05 11.46
CA LEU A 568 -23.67 -21.26 11.04
C LEU A 568 -23.89 -21.24 9.52
N ALA A 569 -22.83 -21.22 8.73
CA ALA A 569 -22.91 -21.19 7.27
C ALA A 569 -23.32 -22.54 6.67
N ASN A 570 -23.11 -23.63 7.42
CA ASN A 570 -23.50 -25.01 7.07
C ASN A 570 -23.04 -25.44 5.67
N VAL A 571 -21.85 -24.98 5.26
CA VAL A 571 -21.21 -25.35 3.98
C VAL A 571 -20.74 -26.81 4.00
N ILE A 572 -20.32 -27.27 5.18
CA ILE A 572 -19.96 -28.67 5.50
C ILE A 572 -20.55 -29.05 6.87
N PRO A 573 -20.71 -30.35 7.18
CA PRO A 573 -21.18 -30.78 8.49
C PRO A 573 -20.32 -30.25 9.65
N PRO A 574 -20.91 -29.77 10.76
CA PRO A 574 -20.15 -29.17 11.87
C PRO A 574 -19.07 -30.08 12.49
N GLU A 575 -19.34 -31.38 12.59
CA GLU A 575 -18.42 -32.41 13.09
C GLU A 575 -17.15 -32.48 12.21
N ASP A 576 -17.33 -32.50 10.88
CA ASP A 576 -16.24 -32.51 9.91
C ASP A 576 -15.48 -31.19 9.93
N ALA A 577 -16.17 -30.05 10.07
CA ALA A 577 -15.55 -28.75 10.18
C ALA A 577 -14.63 -28.64 11.40
N ALA A 578 -15.10 -29.08 12.57
CA ALA A 578 -14.30 -29.08 13.79
C ALA A 578 -13.05 -29.97 13.64
N ARG A 579 -13.18 -31.14 13.00
CA ARG A 579 -12.05 -32.02 12.68
C ARG A 579 -11.03 -31.33 11.77
N TYR A 580 -11.47 -30.81 10.62
CA TYR A 580 -10.57 -30.16 9.66
C TYR A 580 -9.88 -28.91 10.22
N LEU A 581 -10.57 -28.13 11.06
CA LEU A 581 -9.96 -26.99 11.76
C LEU A 581 -8.85 -27.45 12.71
N LYS A 582 -9.10 -28.49 13.52
CA LYS A 582 -8.10 -29.02 14.46
C LYS A 582 -6.90 -29.63 13.71
N ASP A 583 -7.13 -30.32 12.60
CA ASP A 583 -6.06 -30.84 11.74
C ASP A 583 -5.21 -29.71 11.15
N ALA A 584 -5.84 -28.66 10.61
CA ALA A 584 -5.14 -27.49 10.08
C ALA A 584 -4.36 -26.72 11.17
N ILE A 585 -4.89 -26.63 12.40
CA ILE A 585 -4.19 -26.05 13.55
C ILE A 585 -2.95 -26.87 13.88
N LYS A 586 -3.03 -28.20 13.88
CA LYS A 586 -1.89 -29.07 14.16
C LYS A 586 -0.77 -28.89 13.12
N GLU A 587 -1.14 -28.83 11.85
CA GLU A 587 -0.19 -28.60 10.75
C GLU A 587 0.47 -27.21 10.85
N THR A 588 -0.32 -26.17 11.12
CA THR A 588 0.15 -24.77 11.12
C THR A 588 0.91 -24.39 12.39
N TYR A 589 0.45 -24.87 13.56
CA TYR A 589 0.94 -24.45 14.87
C TYR A 589 1.69 -25.54 15.63
N GLY A 590 1.80 -26.76 15.11
CA GLY A 590 2.53 -27.87 15.76
C GLY A 590 3.98 -27.51 16.08
N VAL A 591 4.64 -26.77 15.19
CA VAL A 591 6.03 -26.29 15.38
C VAL A 591 6.16 -25.21 16.49
N LYS A 592 5.06 -24.63 16.97
CA LYS A 592 5.06 -23.61 18.02
C LYS A 592 4.85 -24.19 19.43
N GLY A 593 4.68 -25.50 19.55
CA GLY A 593 4.53 -26.22 20.82
C GLY A 593 3.08 -26.56 21.19
N GLU A 594 2.91 -27.63 21.99
CA GLU A 594 1.60 -28.20 22.36
C GLU A 594 0.67 -27.22 23.08
N ASN A 595 1.20 -26.32 23.91
CA ASN A 595 0.37 -25.35 24.63
C ASN A 595 -0.39 -24.43 23.66
N ILE A 596 0.27 -23.93 22.62
CA ILE A 596 -0.38 -23.08 21.60
C ILE A 596 -1.42 -23.89 20.83
N VAL A 597 -1.12 -25.13 20.45
CA VAL A 597 -2.07 -26.01 19.78
C VAL A 597 -3.32 -26.23 20.65
N LYS A 598 -3.14 -26.56 21.94
CA LYS A 598 -4.23 -26.80 22.88
C LYS A 598 -5.12 -25.57 23.06
N MET A 599 -4.54 -24.39 23.24
CA MET A 599 -5.31 -23.13 23.33
C MET A 599 -6.16 -22.88 22.07
N ASN A 600 -5.63 -23.18 20.88
CA ASN A 600 -6.40 -23.04 19.65
C ASN A 600 -7.49 -24.11 19.51
N TYR A 601 -7.28 -25.33 20.03
CA TYR A 601 -8.33 -26.35 20.08
C TYR A 601 -9.48 -25.93 21.01
N GLU A 602 -9.16 -25.43 22.20
CA GLU A 602 -10.15 -24.88 23.13
C GLU A 602 -10.92 -23.71 22.50
N ALA A 603 -10.25 -22.87 21.71
CA ALA A 603 -10.90 -21.78 20.97
C ALA A 603 -11.87 -22.28 19.89
N VAL A 604 -11.55 -23.36 19.18
CA VAL A 604 -12.48 -24.01 18.22
C VAL A 604 -13.69 -24.55 18.95
N ASP A 605 -13.48 -25.28 20.06
CA ASP A 605 -14.57 -25.86 20.84
C ASP A 605 -15.48 -24.78 21.45
N ALA A 606 -14.89 -23.68 21.93
CA ALA A 606 -15.64 -22.54 22.42
C ALA A 606 -16.43 -21.84 21.30
N GLY A 607 -15.82 -21.61 20.12
CA GLY A 607 -16.50 -20.99 18.97
C GLY A 607 -17.67 -21.82 18.44
N MET A 608 -17.58 -23.16 18.52
CA MET A 608 -18.69 -24.05 18.17
C MET A 608 -19.84 -24.01 19.19
N ASN A 609 -19.58 -23.71 20.46
CA ASN A 609 -20.56 -23.91 21.54
C ASN A 609 -21.10 -22.61 22.18
N ALA A 610 -20.37 -21.50 22.10
CA ALA A 610 -20.69 -20.24 22.80
C ALA A 610 -21.61 -19.29 22.01
N LEU A 611 -22.17 -19.74 20.88
CA LEU A 611 -23.10 -18.96 20.07
C LEU A 611 -24.44 -18.79 20.76
N VAL A 612 -24.93 -17.55 20.83
CA VAL A 612 -26.27 -17.23 21.32
C VAL A 612 -27.12 -16.80 20.13
N GLU A 613 -28.22 -17.51 19.88
CA GLU A 613 -29.23 -17.09 18.90
C GLU A 613 -30.12 -16.03 19.55
N VAL A 614 -30.15 -14.83 18.96
CA VAL A 614 -30.98 -13.72 19.44
C VAL A 614 -32.37 -13.85 18.85
N LYS A 615 -33.40 -13.87 19.70
CA LYS A 615 -34.79 -13.87 19.23
C LYS A 615 -35.20 -12.46 18.83
N VAL A 616 -34.99 -12.13 17.54
CA VAL A 616 -35.32 -10.81 16.96
C VAL A 616 -36.79 -10.45 17.25
N PRO A 617 -37.04 -9.41 18.08
CA PRO A 617 -38.39 -8.98 18.42
C PRO A 617 -39.14 -8.46 17.20
N ALA A 618 -40.44 -8.76 17.09
CA ALA A 618 -41.26 -8.19 16.00
C ALA A 618 -41.38 -6.66 16.08
N SER A 619 -41.29 -6.09 17.29
CA SER A 619 -41.28 -4.63 17.52
C SER A 619 -40.10 -3.92 16.88
N TRP A 620 -39.01 -4.64 16.55
CA TRP A 620 -37.87 -4.06 15.86
C TRP A 620 -38.16 -3.71 14.40
N ALA A 621 -39.25 -4.21 13.80
CA ALA A 621 -39.58 -3.92 12.40
C ALA A 621 -39.95 -2.46 12.16
N ASP A 622 -40.45 -1.79 13.19
CA ASP A 622 -40.89 -0.39 13.20
C ASP A 622 -40.11 0.42 14.26
N ALA A 623 -38.89 -0.01 14.58
CA ALA A 623 -38.02 0.74 15.49
C ALA A 623 -37.82 2.13 14.88
N ALA A 624 -38.38 3.15 15.55
CA ALA A 624 -38.16 4.52 15.18
C ALA A 624 -36.66 4.82 15.31
N ASP A 625 -36.10 5.53 14.33
CA ASP A 625 -34.83 6.18 14.54
C ASP A 625 -34.96 7.00 15.83
N GLU A 626 -34.11 6.74 16.82
CA GLU A 626 -33.87 7.74 17.85
C GLU A 626 -33.57 9.01 17.08
N ALA A 627 -34.44 10.03 17.22
CA ALA A 627 -34.35 11.28 16.47
C ALA A 627 -32.88 11.66 16.43
N ALA A 628 -32.25 11.50 15.26
CA ALA A 628 -30.81 11.44 15.20
C ALA A 628 -30.27 12.63 15.98
N ALA A 629 -29.64 12.37 17.13
CA ALA A 629 -29.00 13.40 17.92
C ALA A 629 -27.76 13.96 17.20
N ALA A 630 -27.69 13.81 15.88
CA ALA A 630 -26.96 14.69 15.00
C ALA A 630 -27.72 16.02 14.95
N GLY A 631 -27.54 16.84 15.99
CA GLY A 631 -27.32 18.25 15.68
C GLY A 631 -26.27 18.25 14.57
N ALA A 632 -26.58 18.82 13.41
CA ALA A 632 -25.65 18.86 12.30
C ALA A 632 -24.34 19.45 12.82
N VAL A 633 -23.34 18.59 13.06
CA VAL A 633 -22.02 19.07 13.45
C VAL A 633 -21.55 19.83 12.22
N ASP A 634 -21.36 21.13 12.39
CA ASP A 634 -20.93 22.02 11.33
C ASP A 634 -19.48 21.65 10.98
N VAL A 635 -19.32 20.72 10.03
CA VAL A 635 -18.02 20.25 9.52
C VAL A 635 -17.80 20.79 8.11
N PRO A 636 -16.54 20.99 7.69
CA PRO A 636 -16.25 21.47 6.34
C PRO A 636 -16.88 20.61 5.23
N ASP A 637 -17.25 21.24 4.11
CA ASP A 637 -17.90 20.55 2.98
C ASP A 637 -17.14 19.31 2.50
N PHE A 638 -15.81 19.38 2.47
CA PHE A 638 -14.98 18.22 2.11
C PHE A 638 -15.18 17.05 3.10
N ILE A 639 -15.27 17.33 4.39
CA ILE A 639 -15.48 16.30 5.41
C ILE A 639 -16.86 15.66 5.22
N LYS A 640 -17.89 16.48 5.05
CA LYS A 640 -19.28 16.05 4.88
C LYS A 640 -19.50 15.26 3.59
N ASN A 641 -18.98 15.75 2.48
CA ASN A 641 -19.32 15.27 1.14
C ASN A 641 -18.31 14.25 0.58
N VAL A 642 -17.09 14.17 1.15
CA VAL A 642 -16.03 13.26 0.67
C VAL A 642 -15.56 12.31 1.78
N LEU A 643 -15.00 12.83 2.88
CA LEU A 643 -14.38 11.98 3.90
C LEU A 643 -15.38 11.04 4.57
N ILE A 644 -16.53 11.55 5.04
CA ILE A 644 -17.54 10.74 5.74
C ILE A 644 -18.09 9.64 4.82
N PRO A 645 -18.56 9.93 3.58
CA PRO A 645 -19.01 8.89 2.65
C PRO A 645 -17.94 7.84 2.34
N MET A 646 -16.70 8.26 2.04
CA MET A 646 -15.62 7.32 1.76
C MET A 646 -15.31 6.42 2.97
N ASN A 647 -15.25 6.98 4.18
CA ASN A 647 -15.01 6.21 5.40
C ASN A 647 -16.16 5.23 5.70
N ARG A 648 -17.40 5.54 5.32
CA ARG A 648 -18.55 4.63 5.40
C ARG A 648 -18.56 3.52 4.34
N GLN A 649 -17.53 3.43 3.49
CA GLN A 649 -17.45 2.53 2.33
C GLN A 649 -18.51 2.86 1.25
N GLU A 650 -18.84 4.14 1.09
CA GLU A 650 -19.79 4.66 0.10
C GLU A 650 -19.12 5.53 -0.98
N GLY A 651 -17.79 5.53 -1.04
CA GLY A 651 -17.01 6.32 -2.00
C GLY A 651 -17.33 6.01 -3.46
N ASP A 652 -17.79 4.80 -3.77
CA ASP A 652 -18.23 4.42 -5.13
C ASP A 652 -19.48 5.19 -5.60
N ASN A 653 -20.28 5.75 -4.68
CA ASN A 653 -21.49 6.52 -5.00
C ASN A 653 -21.19 8.01 -5.24
N LEU A 654 -19.96 8.47 -5.02
CA LEU A 654 -19.60 9.87 -5.21
C LEU A 654 -19.50 10.17 -6.73
N PRO A 655 -20.27 11.13 -7.25
CA PRO A 655 -20.22 11.48 -8.66
C PRO A 655 -18.98 12.30 -9.00
N MET A 656 -18.62 12.36 -10.28
CA MET A 656 -17.46 13.12 -10.75
C MET A 656 -17.53 14.61 -10.38
N SER A 657 -18.72 15.21 -10.30
CA SER A 657 -18.91 16.61 -9.91
C SER A 657 -18.39 16.96 -8.51
N VAL A 658 -18.29 15.98 -7.60
CA VAL A 658 -17.69 16.16 -6.27
C VAL A 658 -16.18 16.43 -6.37
N PHE A 659 -15.53 15.94 -7.43
CA PHE A 659 -14.08 16.03 -7.63
C PHE A 659 -13.66 17.01 -8.74
N LYS A 660 -14.60 17.65 -9.43
CA LYS A 660 -14.31 18.47 -10.64
C LYS A 660 -13.32 19.61 -10.39
N ASP A 661 -13.38 20.22 -9.20
CA ASP A 661 -12.52 21.33 -8.80
C ASP A 661 -11.21 20.84 -8.13
N MET A 662 -11.03 19.51 -8.04
CA MET A 662 -9.86 18.79 -7.53
C MET A 662 -9.35 17.80 -8.59
N ALA A 663 -9.51 18.13 -9.87
CA ALA A 663 -9.19 17.24 -10.99
C ALA A 663 -7.69 16.86 -11.09
N ASP A 664 -6.83 17.62 -10.42
CA ASP A 664 -5.40 17.36 -10.27
C ASP A 664 -5.07 16.39 -9.11
N GLY A 665 -6.07 15.97 -8.33
CA GLY A 665 -5.89 15.11 -7.17
C GLY A 665 -5.53 15.85 -5.88
N THR A 666 -5.66 17.18 -5.82
CA THR A 666 -5.38 17.97 -4.61
C THR A 666 -6.41 17.71 -3.51
N PHE A 667 -5.95 17.43 -2.29
CA PHE A 667 -6.79 17.23 -1.09
C PHE A 667 -6.47 18.27 -0.01
N PRO A 668 -7.45 18.68 0.82
CA PRO A 668 -7.18 19.56 1.96
C PRO A 668 -6.39 18.84 3.06
N SER A 669 -5.55 19.61 3.76
CA SER A 669 -4.82 19.17 4.96
C SER A 669 -5.75 18.99 6.17
N GLY A 670 -5.33 18.18 7.14
CA GLY A 670 -5.91 18.10 8.49
C GLY A 670 -7.21 17.30 8.58
N THR A 671 -7.54 16.51 7.56
CA THR A 671 -8.81 15.76 7.55
C THR A 671 -8.82 14.56 8.50
N SER A 672 -7.65 14.05 8.90
CA SER A 672 -7.56 12.93 9.86
C SER A 672 -8.18 13.24 11.23
N ALA A 673 -8.21 14.52 11.63
CA ALA A 673 -8.76 14.96 12.91
C ALA A 673 -10.25 14.65 13.08
N TYR A 674 -10.97 14.48 11.97
CA TYR A 674 -12.41 14.20 11.94
C TYR A 674 -12.73 12.70 11.93
N GLU A 675 -11.73 11.81 11.85
CA GLU A 675 -12.00 10.36 11.77
C GLU A 675 -12.45 9.74 13.09
N LYS A 676 -11.84 10.15 14.21
CA LYS A 676 -12.18 9.71 15.59
C LYS A 676 -12.46 8.20 15.69
N ARG A 677 -11.53 7.39 15.17
CA ARG A 677 -11.75 5.96 14.84
C ARG A 677 -12.16 5.08 16.04
N GLY A 678 -11.70 5.41 17.25
CA GLY A 678 -12.05 4.67 18.47
C GLY A 678 -11.57 3.21 18.49
N ILE A 679 -10.40 2.91 17.93
CA ILE A 679 -9.93 1.51 17.72
C ILE A 679 -9.09 0.95 18.88
N ALA A 680 -8.75 1.75 19.88
CA ALA A 680 -7.97 1.28 21.02
C ALA A 680 -8.84 0.54 22.03
N LEU A 681 -8.39 -0.64 22.47
CA LEU A 681 -8.98 -1.34 23.62
C LEU A 681 -8.61 -0.68 24.96
N TYR A 682 -7.41 -0.07 25.01
CA TYR A 682 -6.91 0.60 26.21
C TYR A 682 -6.26 1.92 25.84
N VAL A 683 -6.48 2.95 26.64
CA VAL A 683 -5.89 4.29 26.49
C VAL A 683 -5.17 4.70 27.79
N PRO A 684 -4.17 5.58 27.74
CA PRO A 684 -3.41 5.97 28.93
C PRO A 684 -4.22 6.96 29.80
N GLU A 685 -4.43 6.62 31.08
CA GLU A 685 -4.99 7.51 32.09
C GLU A 685 -3.88 8.34 32.76
N TRP A 686 -4.07 9.65 32.86
CA TRP A 686 -3.08 10.56 33.47
C TRP A 686 -3.21 10.65 35.00
N GLN A 687 -2.13 10.31 35.71
CA GLN A 687 -2.02 10.40 37.17
C GLN A 687 -1.37 11.75 37.55
N VAL A 688 -2.21 12.73 37.89
CA VAL A 688 -1.81 14.14 38.13
C VAL A 688 -0.65 14.25 39.13
N ASP A 689 -0.77 13.62 40.30
CA ASP A 689 0.20 13.76 41.39
C ASP A 689 1.56 13.16 41.06
N LYS A 690 1.58 12.08 40.27
CA LYS A 690 2.82 11.36 39.90
C LYS A 690 3.56 12.02 38.73
N CYS A 691 2.88 12.88 37.96
CA CYS A 691 3.45 13.50 36.78
C CYS A 691 4.52 14.55 37.11
N ILE A 692 5.68 14.44 36.45
CA ILE A 692 6.81 15.38 36.57
C ILE A 692 6.89 16.42 35.45
N GLN A 693 5.88 16.49 34.57
CA GLN A 693 5.76 17.48 33.48
C GLN A 693 6.96 17.54 32.52
N CYS A 694 7.44 16.36 32.09
CA CYS A 694 8.60 16.22 31.21
C CYS A 694 8.26 16.15 29.70
N ASN A 695 6.98 16.02 29.36
CA ASN A 695 6.43 15.89 27.99
C ASN A 695 6.93 14.70 27.15
N GLN A 696 7.75 13.79 27.69
CA GLN A 696 8.26 12.65 26.92
C GLN A 696 7.18 11.74 26.35
N CYS A 697 6.04 11.59 27.04
CA CYS A 697 4.91 10.81 26.56
C CYS A 697 4.30 11.35 25.26
N SER A 698 4.26 12.68 25.09
CA SER A 698 3.82 13.33 23.85
C SER A 698 4.89 13.26 22.77
N PHE A 699 6.16 13.43 23.17
CA PHE A 699 7.30 13.35 22.27
C PHE A 699 7.33 12.03 21.48
N VAL A 700 7.09 10.91 22.16
CA VAL A 700 7.16 9.57 21.57
C VAL A 700 5.83 9.07 21.00
N CYS A 701 4.74 9.83 21.12
CA CYS A 701 3.45 9.37 20.63
C CYS A 701 3.45 9.32 19.09
N PRO A 702 3.24 8.14 18.48
CA PRO A 702 3.28 8.01 17.01
C PRO A 702 2.03 8.59 16.31
N HIS A 703 1.01 9.00 17.05
CA HIS A 703 -0.25 9.49 16.50
C HIS A 703 -0.64 10.88 17.02
N ALA A 704 0.22 11.53 17.81
CA ALA A 704 -0.10 12.79 18.50
C ALA A 704 -1.39 12.73 19.35
N ALA A 705 -1.78 11.54 19.83
CA ALA A 705 -3.00 11.31 20.63
C ALA A 705 -2.84 11.63 22.12
N ILE A 706 -1.69 12.15 22.55
CA ILE A 706 -1.44 12.62 23.92
C ILE A 706 -0.58 13.87 23.86
N ARG A 707 -1.06 14.98 24.43
CA ARG A 707 -0.45 16.31 24.30
C ARG A 707 -0.42 17.07 25.63
N PRO A 708 0.66 17.80 25.92
CA PRO A 708 0.70 18.70 27.06
C PRO A 708 0.06 20.04 26.71
N PHE A 709 -0.75 20.57 27.62
CA PHE A 709 -1.31 21.91 27.54
C PHE A 709 -0.91 22.71 28.77
N LEU A 710 -0.62 23.99 28.55
CA LEU A 710 -0.52 24.99 29.58
C LEU A 710 -1.83 25.77 29.57
N LEU A 711 -2.45 26.00 30.72
CA LEU A 711 -3.73 26.69 30.86
C LEU A 711 -3.60 27.84 31.85
N THR A 712 -4.24 28.97 31.61
CA THR A 712 -4.39 30.04 32.62
C THR A 712 -5.43 29.63 33.66
N GLU A 713 -5.51 30.36 34.77
CA GLU A 713 -6.55 30.11 35.78
C GLU A 713 -7.97 30.29 35.21
N GLU A 714 -8.16 31.27 34.32
CA GLU A 714 -9.44 31.54 33.64
C GLU A 714 -9.84 30.39 32.71
N GLU A 715 -8.89 29.86 31.94
CA GLU A 715 -9.10 28.72 31.04
C GLU A 715 -9.41 27.41 31.78
N VAL A 716 -8.88 27.23 32.99
CA VAL A 716 -9.24 26.10 33.85
C VAL A 716 -10.68 26.26 34.36
N LYS A 717 -11.07 27.48 34.78
CA LYS A 717 -12.43 27.77 35.27
C LYS A 717 -13.50 27.68 34.17
N ALA A 718 -13.13 27.95 32.92
CA ALA A 718 -14.03 27.87 31.77
C ALA A 718 -14.24 26.43 31.25
N ALA A 719 -13.44 25.46 31.72
CA ALA A 719 -13.56 24.08 31.28
C ALA A 719 -14.89 23.42 31.71
N PRO A 720 -15.50 22.59 30.86
CA PRO A 720 -16.69 21.84 31.23
C PRO A 720 -16.35 20.78 32.29
N GLY A 721 -17.13 20.75 33.37
CA GLY A 721 -16.95 19.82 34.49
C GLY A 721 -15.66 20.07 35.28
N ASP A 722 -15.21 19.05 36.03
CA ASP A 722 -13.90 19.10 36.70
C ASP A 722 -12.81 18.77 35.67
N LEU A 723 -11.86 19.68 35.46
CA LEU A 723 -10.69 19.48 34.61
C LEU A 723 -9.44 19.30 35.50
N PRO A 724 -8.97 18.07 35.74
CA PRO A 724 -7.81 17.85 36.57
C PRO A 724 -6.57 18.56 35.99
N VAL A 725 -5.90 19.35 36.80
CA VAL A 725 -4.69 20.09 36.41
C VAL A 725 -3.66 20.10 37.54
N LYS A 726 -2.41 20.41 37.19
CA LYS A 726 -1.30 20.57 38.15
C LYS A 726 -0.62 21.91 37.92
N LYS A 727 -0.16 22.61 38.96
CA LYS A 727 0.60 23.85 38.78
C LYS A 727 1.84 23.61 37.89
N ALA A 728 2.06 24.43 36.86
CA ALA A 728 3.16 24.23 35.92
C ALA A 728 4.53 24.46 36.58
N ILE A 729 5.51 23.64 36.19
CA ILE A 729 6.87 23.62 36.73
C ILE A 729 7.84 24.15 35.66
N GLY A 730 8.56 25.23 35.97
CA GLY A 730 9.61 25.80 35.12
C GLY A 730 9.59 27.32 35.17
N LYS A 731 10.75 27.94 34.88
CA LYS A 731 10.87 29.39 34.79
C LYS A 731 9.99 29.92 33.66
N GLY A 732 9.17 30.93 33.93
CA GLY A 732 8.25 31.53 32.95
C GLY A 732 6.89 30.81 32.87
N LEU A 733 6.65 29.80 33.70
CA LEU A 733 5.40 29.03 33.74
C LEU A 733 4.61 29.24 35.05
N GLU A 734 5.03 30.16 35.91
CA GLU A 734 4.50 30.30 37.27
C GLU A 734 3.01 30.64 37.33
N GLY A 735 2.49 31.31 36.29
CA GLY A 735 1.09 31.69 36.13
C GLY A 735 0.22 30.65 35.41
N TYR A 736 0.76 29.48 35.08
CA TYR A 736 0.06 28.45 34.31
C TYR A 736 -0.19 27.18 35.11
N TYR A 737 -1.27 26.50 34.73
CA TYR A 737 -1.55 25.12 35.05
C TYR A 737 -1.10 24.23 33.89
N TYR A 738 -0.74 22.99 34.20
CA TYR A 738 -0.30 21.98 33.28
C TYR A 738 -1.31 20.83 33.26
N ARG A 739 -1.63 20.37 32.06
CA ARG A 739 -2.41 19.15 31.83
C ARG A 739 -1.76 18.29 30.76
N MET A 740 -1.76 16.98 30.97
CA MET A 740 -1.46 16.01 29.91
C MET A 740 -2.80 15.44 29.44
N GLN A 741 -3.27 15.86 28.28
CA GLN A 741 -4.57 15.51 27.72
C GLN A 741 -4.40 14.40 26.68
N VAL A 742 -5.31 13.42 26.70
CA VAL A 742 -5.34 12.27 25.79
C VAL A 742 -6.55 12.40 24.88
N SER A 743 -6.41 12.06 23.59
CA SER A 743 -7.54 11.85 22.68
C SER A 743 -7.89 10.37 22.71
N PRO A 744 -8.98 9.95 23.37
CA PRO A 744 -9.32 8.53 23.46
C PRO A 744 -9.61 7.93 22.08
N LEU A 745 -10.32 8.68 21.23
CA LEU A 745 -10.80 8.20 19.93
C LEU A 745 -9.71 8.15 18.86
N ASP A 746 -8.61 8.88 19.04
CA ASP A 746 -7.46 8.83 18.11
C ASP A 746 -6.29 7.98 18.63
N CYS A 747 -6.35 7.57 19.91
CA CYS A 747 -5.35 6.69 20.50
C CYS A 747 -5.41 5.31 19.85
N THR A 748 -4.24 4.72 19.58
CA THR A 748 -4.12 3.34 19.05
C THR A 748 -3.81 2.31 20.14
N GLY A 749 -3.71 2.75 21.40
CA GLY A 749 -3.47 1.87 22.55
C GLY A 749 -2.10 1.17 22.54
N CYS A 750 -1.10 1.75 21.86
CA CYS A 750 0.22 1.11 21.72
C CYS A 750 0.99 1.00 23.04
N GLY A 751 0.80 1.93 23.98
CA GLY A 751 1.45 1.91 25.30
C GLY A 751 2.83 2.56 25.40
N ASN A 752 3.42 3.05 24.29
CA ASN A 752 4.76 3.68 24.31
C ASN A 752 4.87 4.86 25.31
N CYS A 753 3.81 5.67 25.42
CA CYS A 753 3.76 6.80 26.35
C CYS A 753 3.83 6.38 27.82
N ALA A 754 3.14 5.29 28.20
CA ALA A 754 3.19 4.72 29.54
C ALA A 754 4.54 4.03 29.81
N ASP A 755 5.08 3.33 28.81
CA ASP A 755 6.38 2.67 28.89
C ASP A 755 7.51 3.66 29.22
N ILE A 756 7.61 4.75 28.45
CA ILE A 756 8.71 5.71 28.59
C ILE A 756 8.55 6.64 29.80
N CYS A 757 7.39 6.64 30.46
CA CYS A 757 7.13 7.54 31.59
C CYS A 757 8.22 7.40 32.67
N PRO A 758 9.03 8.45 32.93
CA PRO A 758 10.22 8.37 33.77
C PRO A 758 9.93 8.65 35.26
N ALA A 759 8.68 8.92 35.62
CA ALA A 759 8.29 9.14 37.01
C ALA A 759 8.51 7.84 37.82
N LYS A 760 8.92 7.97 39.10
CA LYS A 760 9.18 6.84 40.00
C LYS A 760 7.98 5.89 40.09
N GLU A 761 6.80 6.49 40.26
CA GLU A 761 5.52 5.83 40.07
C GLU A 761 4.96 6.26 38.71
N LYS A 762 4.37 5.32 37.96
CA LYS A 762 3.92 5.59 36.60
C LYS A 762 2.82 6.65 36.58
N ALA A 763 3.10 7.77 35.90
CA ALA A 763 2.14 8.86 35.73
C ALA A 763 1.13 8.63 34.59
N LEU A 764 1.28 7.51 33.86
CA LEU A 764 0.36 7.05 32.83
C LEU A 764 0.12 5.56 33.03
N VAL A 765 -1.15 5.17 33.14
CA VAL A 765 -1.57 3.77 33.34
C VAL A 765 -2.58 3.42 32.25
N MET A 766 -2.40 2.29 31.55
CA MET A 766 -3.33 1.88 30.51
C MET A 766 -4.65 1.40 31.14
N LYS A 767 -5.78 1.99 30.75
CA LYS A 767 -7.13 1.66 31.22
C LYS A 767 -8.05 1.33 30.03
N PRO A 768 -9.10 0.51 30.23
CA PRO A 768 -10.10 0.28 29.19
C PRO A 768 -10.69 1.61 28.70
N ILE A 769 -10.93 1.74 27.39
CA ILE A 769 -11.38 3.00 26.78
C ILE A 769 -12.74 3.46 27.34
N GLU A 770 -13.61 2.50 27.70
CA GLU A 770 -14.95 2.74 28.25
C GLU A 770 -14.89 3.43 29.62
N THR A 771 -13.79 3.27 30.36
CA THR A 771 -13.59 3.97 31.65
C THR A 771 -13.05 5.39 31.49
N GLN A 772 -12.87 5.85 30.26
CA GLN A 772 -12.20 7.10 29.92
C GLN A 772 -13.04 7.98 28.98
N GLU A 773 -14.35 7.72 28.87
CA GLU A 773 -15.28 8.48 28.01
C GLU A 773 -15.29 9.98 28.32
N GLN A 774 -15.16 10.35 29.59
CA GLN A 774 -15.05 11.75 30.04
C GLN A 774 -13.86 12.51 29.43
N GLU A 775 -12.85 11.80 28.92
CA GLU A 775 -11.70 12.42 28.26
C GLU A 775 -12.00 12.85 26.82
N VAL A 776 -13.11 12.41 26.21
CA VAL A 776 -13.55 12.86 24.88
C VAL A 776 -13.95 14.34 24.93
N GLU A 777 -14.90 14.71 25.80
CA GLU A 777 -15.32 16.11 25.97
C GLU A 777 -14.17 17.01 26.44
N ARG A 778 -13.31 16.50 27.32
CA ARG A 778 -12.11 17.23 27.78
C ARG A 778 -11.11 17.46 26.64
N TRP A 779 -10.94 16.49 25.75
CA TRP A 779 -10.07 16.64 24.57
C TRP A 779 -10.60 17.74 23.65
N GLU A 780 -11.89 17.69 23.32
CA GLU A 780 -12.56 18.68 22.46
C GLU A 780 -12.42 20.08 23.03
N TYR A 781 -12.76 20.28 24.30
CA TYR A 781 -12.58 21.57 24.97
C TYR A 781 -11.14 22.08 24.87
N VAL A 782 -10.17 21.24 25.20
CA VAL A 782 -8.77 21.65 25.26
C VAL A 782 -8.21 21.99 23.87
N VAL A 783 -8.54 21.22 22.84
CA VAL A 783 -8.05 21.49 21.48
C VAL A 783 -8.70 22.73 20.88
N ASP A 784 -9.99 22.95 21.15
CA ASP A 784 -10.74 24.04 20.52
C ASP A 784 -10.54 25.39 21.22
N ASN A 785 -10.27 25.39 22.54
CA ASN A 785 -10.27 26.61 23.34
C ASN A 785 -8.89 27.00 23.90
N ILE A 786 -7.92 26.08 23.96
CA ILE A 786 -6.63 26.35 24.60
C ILE A 786 -5.55 26.54 23.53
N PRO A 787 -4.94 27.73 23.43
CA PRO A 787 -3.89 27.98 22.44
C PRO A 787 -2.61 27.22 22.78
N TYR A 788 -1.88 26.78 21.75
CA TYR A 788 -0.54 26.25 21.90
C TYR A 788 0.45 27.38 22.26
N ARG A 789 1.17 27.22 23.37
CA ARG A 789 2.10 28.23 23.93
C ARG A 789 3.55 27.82 23.69
N CYS A 790 3.93 27.80 22.41
CA CYS A 790 5.23 27.31 21.92
C CYS A 790 6.41 28.26 22.25
N ASP A 791 6.12 29.51 22.61
CA ASP A 791 7.06 30.60 22.85
C ASP A 791 7.52 30.73 24.31
N LEU A 792 6.76 30.18 25.27
CA LEU A 792 7.08 30.28 26.71
C LEU A 792 8.33 29.50 27.13
N VAL A 793 8.66 28.43 26.40
CA VAL A 793 9.84 27.60 26.63
C VAL A 793 10.48 27.29 25.29
N SER A 794 11.81 27.33 25.21
CA SER A 794 12.53 27.05 23.96
C SER A 794 12.04 25.75 23.29
N LYS A 795 11.53 25.88 22.05
CA LYS A 795 11.08 24.76 21.20
C LYS A 795 12.18 23.73 20.94
N TYR A 796 13.46 24.10 21.09
CA TYR A 796 14.62 23.21 20.92
C TYR A 796 14.95 22.34 22.15
N THR A 797 13.99 22.17 23.07
CA THR A 797 14.09 21.26 24.21
C THR A 797 13.02 20.18 24.13
N ILE A 798 13.24 19.03 24.77
CA ILE A 798 12.22 17.95 24.81
C ILE A 798 10.91 18.48 25.40
N LYS A 799 10.96 19.27 26.48
CA LYS A 799 9.76 19.84 27.09
C LYS A 799 9.10 20.89 26.18
N GLY A 800 9.87 21.87 25.71
CA GLY A 800 9.36 22.99 24.92
C GLY A 800 8.80 22.58 23.56
N SER A 801 9.48 21.68 22.82
CA SER A 801 8.99 21.18 21.52
C SER A 801 7.57 20.63 21.58
N GLN A 802 7.15 20.08 22.72
CA GLN A 802 5.84 19.47 22.87
C GLN A 802 4.74 20.46 23.28
N PHE A 803 5.08 21.69 23.68
CA PHE A 803 4.11 22.78 23.79
C PHE A 803 3.78 23.42 22.44
N CYS A 804 4.53 23.08 21.40
CA CYS A 804 4.24 23.45 20.02
C CYS A 804 3.26 22.44 19.41
N GLN A 805 2.32 22.95 18.60
CA GLN A 805 1.31 22.13 17.95
C GLN A 805 1.99 21.08 17.03
N PRO A 806 1.67 19.79 17.17
CA PRO A 806 2.06 18.80 16.18
C PRO A 806 1.27 19.04 14.89
N LEU A 807 1.96 19.20 13.77
CA LEU A 807 1.32 19.36 12.44
C LEU A 807 1.32 18.05 11.64
N LEU A 808 1.53 16.93 12.33
CA LEU A 808 1.27 15.57 11.87
C LEU A 808 0.50 14.84 12.99
N GLU A 809 -0.76 14.50 12.74
CA GLU A 809 -1.64 13.91 13.74
C GLU A 809 -2.53 12.80 13.16
N PHE A 810 -2.78 11.77 13.97
CA PHE A 810 -3.79 10.73 13.71
C PHE A 810 -3.62 9.96 12.39
N SER A 811 -2.38 9.80 11.92
CA SER A 811 -2.06 9.05 10.71
C SER A 811 -2.55 7.60 10.72
N GLY A 812 -2.67 7.00 9.52
CA GLY A 812 -2.99 5.59 9.33
C GLY A 812 -1.88 4.59 9.72
N ALA A 813 -0.80 5.05 10.37
CA ALA A 813 0.33 4.22 10.75
C ALA A 813 -0.02 3.17 11.82
N CYS A 814 0.78 2.10 11.89
CA CYS A 814 0.62 1.03 12.88
C CYS A 814 0.68 1.55 14.32
N ALA A 815 -0.02 0.88 15.25
CA ALA A 815 0.07 1.15 16.67
C ALA A 815 1.53 0.96 17.16
N GLY A 816 2.17 2.05 17.61
CA GLY A 816 3.58 2.03 18.04
C GLY A 816 4.61 2.16 16.93
N CYS A 817 4.21 2.62 15.74
CA CYS A 817 5.11 2.87 14.60
C CYS A 817 6.37 3.68 15.00
N GLY A 818 7.54 3.22 14.56
CA GLY A 818 8.81 3.91 14.80
C GLY A 818 9.11 5.09 13.87
N GLU A 819 8.32 5.32 12.82
CA GLU A 819 8.60 6.39 11.84
C GLU A 819 8.00 7.75 12.28
N THR A 820 6.70 7.76 12.58
CA THR A 820 5.92 8.99 12.78
C THR A 820 6.36 9.86 13.97
N PRO A 821 6.93 9.35 15.09
CA PRO A 821 7.44 10.22 16.15
C PRO A 821 8.51 11.20 15.64
N TYR A 822 9.40 10.76 14.74
CA TYR A 822 10.43 11.62 14.15
C TYR A 822 9.81 12.73 13.30
N ALA A 823 8.92 12.37 12.36
CA ALA A 823 8.24 13.32 11.49
C ALA A 823 7.41 14.34 12.30
N LYS A 824 6.66 13.87 13.30
CA LYS A 824 5.86 14.73 14.20
C LYS A 824 6.73 15.79 14.86
N VAL A 825 7.86 15.41 15.47
CA VAL A 825 8.73 16.38 16.15
C VAL A 825 9.33 17.39 15.17
N ILE A 826 9.70 16.97 13.95
CA ILE A 826 10.16 17.90 12.90
C ILE A 826 9.07 18.92 12.56
N THR A 827 7.81 18.49 12.41
CA THR A 827 6.71 19.42 12.16
C THR A 827 6.50 20.42 13.31
N GLN A 828 6.77 20.03 14.56
CA GLN A 828 6.66 20.93 15.72
C GLN A 828 7.73 22.03 15.72
N LEU A 829 8.85 21.84 15.01
CA LEU A 829 9.95 22.80 14.96
C LEU A 829 9.90 23.72 13.74
N PHE A 830 9.53 23.16 12.59
CA PHE A 830 9.67 23.81 11.28
C PHE A 830 8.38 23.78 10.42
N GLY A 831 7.30 23.21 10.95
CA GLY A 831 6.12 22.88 10.16
C GLY A 831 5.36 24.06 9.59
N ASP A 832 5.51 25.27 10.15
CA ASP A 832 4.91 26.51 9.67
C ASP A 832 5.49 27.01 8.34
N ARG A 833 6.63 26.46 7.90
CA ARG A 833 7.35 26.88 6.69
C ARG A 833 7.94 25.71 5.89
N MET A 834 7.52 24.47 6.17
CA MET A 834 8.12 23.29 5.56
C MET A 834 7.39 22.84 4.27
N MET A 835 8.17 22.35 3.32
CA MET A 835 7.71 21.62 2.14
C MET A 835 8.26 20.19 2.21
N ILE A 836 7.43 19.19 1.97
CA ILE A 836 7.77 17.77 2.07
C ILE A 836 7.65 17.11 0.69
N ALA A 837 8.78 16.66 0.16
CA ALA A 837 8.86 15.65 -0.89
C ALA A 837 8.94 14.27 -0.22
N ASN A 838 7.90 13.44 -0.37
CA ASN A 838 7.83 12.14 0.27
C ASN A 838 7.91 11.00 -0.74
N ALA A 839 8.88 10.09 -0.57
CA ALA A 839 9.02 8.90 -1.41
C ALA A 839 7.85 7.94 -1.17
N THR A 840 7.49 7.16 -2.19
CA THR A 840 6.50 6.09 -2.01
C THR A 840 7.02 5.06 -1.01
N GLY A 841 6.21 4.70 -0.02
CA GLY A 841 6.60 3.79 1.06
C GLY A 841 5.64 3.90 2.24
N CYS A 842 6.02 3.40 3.43
CA CYS A 842 5.19 3.58 4.63
C CYS A 842 4.81 5.05 4.83
N SER A 843 5.78 5.95 4.70
CA SER A 843 5.61 7.39 4.93
C SER A 843 4.60 8.05 3.99
N SER A 844 4.50 7.61 2.74
CA SER A 844 3.45 8.11 1.85
C SER A 844 2.09 7.49 2.15
N ILE A 845 2.04 6.21 2.55
CA ILE A 845 0.78 5.55 2.88
C ILE A 845 0.15 6.13 4.14
N TRP A 846 0.90 6.22 5.25
CA TRP A 846 0.34 6.84 6.44
C TRP A 846 0.24 8.37 6.32
N GLY A 847 1.03 9.00 5.44
CA GLY A 847 1.09 10.46 5.26
C GLY A 847 0.11 11.06 4.25
N GLY A 848 -0.49 10.26 3.35
CA GLY A 848 -1.33 10.77 2.27
C GLY A 848 -2.25 9.74 1.61
N SER A 849 -2.89 8.85 2.38
CA SER A 849 -3.92 7.94 1.84
C SER A 849 -5.31 8.58 1.88
N ALA A 850 -5.88 8.85 0.71
CA ALA A 850 -7.20 9.47 0.60
C ALA A 850 -8.30 8.65 1.31
N PRO A 851 -9.22 9.31 2.04
CA PRO A 851 -9.39 10.76 2.20
C PRO A 851 -8.73 11.35 3.47
N SER A 852 -7.96 10.56 4.23
CA SER A 852 -7.43 10.94 5.55
C SER A 852 -6.02 11.53 5.44
N MET A 853 -5.93 12.86 5.56
CA MET A 853 -4.71 13.65 5.45
C MET A 853 -4.23 14.06 6.85
N PRO A 854 -3.15 13.46 7.38
CA PRO A 854 -2.71 13.67 8.77
C PRO A 854 -1.85 14.92 8.97
N TYR A 855 -1.30 15.49 7.90
CA TYR A 855 -0.62 16.78 7.98
C TYR A 855 -1.67 17.88 8.11
N THR A 856 -1.52 18.75 9.10
CA THR A 856 -2.51 19.79 9.46
C THR A 856 -1.90 21.19 9.49
N LYS A 857 -2.73 22.19 9.75
CA LYS A 857 -2.36 23.61 9.84
C LYS A 857 -2.37 24.08 11.29
N ASN A 858 -1.56 25.09 11.58
CA ASN A 858 -1.61 25.83 12.84
C ASN A 858 -2.75 26.86 12.83
N ALA A 859 -2.91 27.59 13.94
CA ALA A 859 -3.93 28.63 14.08
C ALA A 859 -3.81 29.80 13.06
N GLU A 860 -2.64 30.00 12.44
CA GLU A 860 -2.44 30.99 11.36
C GLU A 860 -2.76 30.42 9.97
N GLY A 861 -3.21 29.16 9.87
CA GLY A 861 -3.45 28.47 8.61
C GLY A 861 -2.19 27.96 7.91
N LYS A 862 -1.03 28.00 8.57
CA LYS A 862 0.27 27.55 8.03
C LYS A 862 0.54 26.10 8.44
N GLY A 863 1.13 25.32 7.54
CA GLY A 863 1.51 23.94 7.84
C GLY A 863 2.33 23.32 6.71
N PRO A 864 2.72 22.05 6.87
CA PRO A 864 3.53 21.35 5.87
C PRO A 864 2.79 21.25 4.53
N ALA A 865 3.40 21.76 3.47
CA ALA A 865 2.98 21.43 2.10
C ALA A 865 3.56 20.06 1.74
N TRP A 866 2.72 19.08 1.45
CA TRP A 866 3.14 17.68 1.27
C TRP A 866 2.84 17.19 -0.14
N ALA A 867 3.77 16.46 -0.75
CA ALA A 867 3.55 15.76 -2.01
C ALA A 867 4.36 14.47 -2.12
N ASN A 868 3.79 13.47 -2.81
CA ASN A 868 4.48 12.25 -3.25
C ASN A 868 4.52 12.23 -4.79
N SER A 869 5.72 12.20 -5.35
CA SER A 869 5.93 11.95 -6.79
C SER A 869 5.93 10.44 -7.05
N LEU A 870 7.09 9.79 -7.04
CA LEU A 870 7.24 8.34 -7.23
C LEU A 870 8.12 7.72 -6.12
N PHE A 871 8.51 6.46 -6.32
CA PHE A 871 9.40 5.77 -5.38
C PHE A 871 10.86 6.10 -5.67
N GLU A 872 11.22 6.23 -6.93
CA GLU A 872 12.59 6.33 -7.45
C GLU A 872 13.15 7.75 -7.48
N ASP A 873 12.32 8.80 -7.49
CA ASP A 873 12.70 10.18 -7.86
C ASP A 873 12.62 11.21 -6.71
N ASN A 874 12.39 10.74 -5.48
CA ASN A 874 11.99 11.65 -4.40
C ASN A 874 13.05 12.68 -4.00
N ALA A 875 14.35 12.34 -4.15
CA ALA A 875 15.41 13.31 -3.87
C ALA A 875 15.37 14.44 -4.89
N GLU A 876 15.28 14.09 -6.16
CA GLU A 876 15.20 14.98 -7.31
C GLU A 876 13.93 15.84 -7.25
N TYR A 877 12.83 15.26 -6.77
CA TYR A 877 11.57 15.98 -6.57
C TYR A 877 11.71 17.07 -5.50
N GLY A 878 12.31 16.75 -4.35
CA GLY A 878 12.63 17.74 -3.32
C GLY A 878 13.64 18.78 -3.77
N TYR A 879 14.66 18.37 -4.55
CA TYR A 879 15.60 19.28 -5.18
C TYR A 879 14.89 20.28 -6.12
N GLY A 880 13.94 19.79 -6.92
CA GLY A 880 13.07 20.62 -7.77
C GLY A 880 12.31 21.68 -6.98
N MET A 881 11.77 21.32 -5.81
CA MET A 881 11.13 22.28 -4.91
C MET A 881 12.11 23.35 -4.40
N ALA A 882 13.31 22.94 -3.97
CA ALA A 882 14.33 23.84 -3.43
C ALA A 882 14.80 24.88 -4.47
N ILE A 883 15.13 24.44 -5.69
CA ILE A 883 15.57 25.36 -6.74
C ILE A 883 14.47 26.33 -7.17
N ALA A 884 13.20 25.90 -7.16
CA ALA A 884 12.07 26.77 -7.45
C ALA A 884 11.88 27.85 -6.38
N VAL A 885 11.94 27.48 -5.10
CA VAL A 885 11.89 28.44 -3.98
C VAL A 885 13.04 29.43 -4.08
N ARG A 886 14.28 28.95 -4.27
CA ARG A 886 15.45 29.83 -4.42
C ARG A 886 15.24 30.83 -5.54
N LYS A 887 14.81 30.37 -6.73
CA LYS A 887 14.67 31.23 -7.90
C LYS A 887 13.61 32.32 -7.72
N THR A 888 12.49 31.99 -7.08
CA THR A 888 11.44 32.96 -6.78
C THR A 888 11.93 34.02 -5.79
N ARG A 889 12.67 33.61 -4.75
CA ARG A 889 13.21 34.53 -3.74
C ARG A 889 14.33 35.42 -4.29
N GLU A 890 15.19 34.91 -5.17
CA GLU A 890 16.15 35.71 -5.93
C GLU A 890 15.46 36.75 -6.81
N THR A 891 14.35 36.39 -7.45
CA THR A 891 13.56 37.32 -8.27
C THR A 891 12.98 38.44 -7.42
N ILE A 892 12.43 38.11 -6.26
CA ILE A 892 11.96 39.09 -5.27
C ILE A 892 13.09 40.02 -4.84
N LYS A 893 14.28 39.49 -4.54
CA LYS A 893 15.46 40.28 -4.17
C LYS A 893 15.81 41.29 -5.27
N ASN A 894 15.93 40.85 -6.52
CA ASN A 894 16.28 41.74 -7.64
C ASN A 894 15.25 42.87 -7.79
N TYR A 895 13.96 42.54 -7.68
CA TYR A 895 12.88 43.52 -7.74
C TYR A 895 12.88 44.52 -6.57
N LEU A 896 13.24 44.07 -5.37
CA LEU A 896 13.43 44.96 -4.23
C LEU A 896 14.62 45.92 -4.44
N GLU A 897 15.72 45.44 -5.00
CA GLU A 897 16.89 46.28 -5.32
C GLU A 897 16.52 47.41 -6.30
N GLU A 898 15.68 47.13 -7.31
CA GLU A 898 15.15 48.14 -8.22
C GLU A 898 14.18 49.11 -7.53
N LEU A 899 13.24 48.61 -6.72
CA LEU A 899 12.30 49.46 -5.96
C LEU A 899 13.01 50.40 -4.98
N MET A 900 14.08 49.95 -4.32
CA MET A 900 14.88 50.77 -3.41
C MET A 900 15.64 51.90 -4.12
N ALA A 901 15.91 51.75 -5.42
CA ALA A 901 16.52 52.78 -6.24
C ALA A 901 15.49 53.84 -6.69
N GLU A 902 14.22 53.46 -6.81
CA GLU A 902 13.11 54.34 -7.18
C GLU A 902 12.52 55.09 -5.97
N ASP A 903 12.29 54.41 -4.85
CA ASP A 903 11.66 54.97 -3.65
C ASP A 903 12.47 54.66 -2.38
N GLU A 904 13.09 55.70 -1.83
CA GLU A 904 13.94 55.60 -0.64
C GLU A 904 13.18 55.17 0.63
N SER A 905 11.85 55.36 0.67
CA SER A 905 11.03 54.97 1.83
C SER A 905 10.95 53.45 2.02
N LEU A 906 11.18 52.65 0.97
CA LEU A 906 11.17 51.19 1.02
C LEU A 906 12.51 50.61 1.50
N ARG A 907 13.59 51.38 1.44
CA ARG A 907 14.96 50.90 1.69
C ARG A 907 15.16 50.21 3.04
N PRO A 908 14.64 50.73 4.18
CA PRO A 908 14.86 50.06 5.48
C PRO A 908 14.26 48.66 5.54
N ALA A 909 13.03 48.48 5.04
CA ALA A 909 12.33 47.19 5.10
C ALA A 909 12.85 46.20 4.06
N ALA A 910 13.14 46.68 2.85
CA ALA A 910 13.70 45.87 1.78
C ALA A 910 15.12 45.38 2.11
N GLN A 911 16.01 46.26 2.60
CA GLN A 911 17.36 45.85 3.00
C GLN A 911 17.34 44.87 4.17
N ALA A 912 16.50 45.12 5.19
CA ALA A 912 16.35 44.21 6.32
C ALA A 912 15.91 42.80 5.87
N TRP A 913 15.02 42.70 4.88
CA TRP A 913 14.64 41.41 4.31
C TRP A 913 15.77 40.76 3.51
N ILE A 914 16.46 41.51 2.65
CA ILE A 914 17.60 40.99 1.85
C ILE A 914 18.70 40.44 2.76
N ASP A 915 19.03 41.14 3.86
CA ASP A 915 20.06 40.71 4.80
C ASP A 915 19.67 39.47 5.60
N SER A 916 18.36 39.24 5.79
CA SER A 916 17.82 38.15 6.60
C SER A 916 17.17 37.01 5.79
N MET A 917 17.14 37.10 4.46
CA MET A 917 16.38 36.16 3.62
C MET A 917 16.82 34.70 3.80
N ASP A 918 18.07 34.43 4.15
CA ASP A 918 18.58 33.07 4.37
C ASP A 918 18.51 32.60 5.84
N ASP A 919 17.94 33.40 6.73
CA ASP A 919 17.69 33.05 8.13
C ASP A 919 16.19 32.81 8.37
N ALA A 920 15.86 31.68 8.98
CA ALA A 920 14.49 31.24 9.17
C ALA A 920 13.65 32.13 10.09
N GLU A 921 14.19 32.62 11.20
CA GLU A 921 13.42 33.40 12.17
C GLU A 921 13.53 34.90 11.86
N ALA A 922 14.71 35.40 11.46
CA ALA A 922 14.89 36.79 11.07
C ALA A 922 14.09 37.14 9.79
N SER A 923 13.99 36.21 8.82
CA SER A 923 13.13 36.44 7.65
C SER A 923 11.65 36.57 7.99
N LYS A 924 11.15 35.98 9.10
CA LYS A 924 9.74 36.16 9.50
C LYS A 924 9.45 37.59 9.92
N GLU A 925 10.31 38.15 10.76
CA GLU A 925 10.18 39.52 11.26
C GLU A 925 10.31 40.53 10.11
N SER A 926 11.36 40.39 9.29
CA SER A 926 11.60 41.30 8.17
C SER A 926 10.53 41.20 7.07
N SER A 927 9.95 40.01 6.84
CA SER A 927 8.84 39.84 5.89
C SER A 927 7.60 40.63 6.30
N ALA A 928 7.24 40.63 7.59
CA ALA A 928 6.08 41.37 8.07
C ALA A 928 6.27 42.89 7.86
N ALA A 929 7.46 43.40 8.19
CA ALA A 929 7.82 44.79 7.96
C ALA A 929 7.81 45.16 6.46
N LEU A 930 8.33 44.28 5.60
CA LEU A 930 8.37 44.49 4.15
C LEU A 930 6.96 44.52 3.54
N VAL A 931 6.07 43.60 3.92
CA VAL A 931 4.68 43.60 3.43
C VAL A 931 3.99 44.89 3.83
N ALA A 932 4.12 45.33 5.08
CA ALA A 932 3.53 46.59 5.54
C ALA A 932 4.09 47.81 4.77
N ALA A 933 5.38 47.82 4.42
CA ALA A 933 5.97 48.89 3.61
C ALA A 933 5.42 48.88 2.17
N LEU A 934 5.34 47.71 1.54
CA LEU A 934 4.85 47.55 0.17
C LEU A 934 3.35 47.84 0.03
N GLU A 935 2.52 47.52 1.03
CA GLU A 935 1.09 47.88 1.02
C GLU A 935 0.86 49.39 1.13
N ASN A 936 1.83 50.12 1.69
CA ASN A 936 1.79 51.58 1.80
C ASN A 936 2.47 52.31 0.64
N TYR A 937 3.21 51.58 -0.21
CA TYR A 937 3.85 52.13 -1.40
C TYR A 937 2.82 52.74 -2.36
N LYS A 938 3.08 53.97 -2.82
CA LYS A 938 2.16 54.73 -3.69
C LYS A 938 2.57 54.77 -5.16
N GLY A 939 3.73 54.21 -5.50
CA GLY A 939 4.19 54.14 -6.88
C GLY A 939 3.45 53.09 -7.70
N SER A 940 3.66 53.12 -9.02
CA SER A 940 3.00 52.23 -9.98
C SER A 940 3.91 51.12 -10.50
N ASN A 941 5.08 50.91 -9.89
CA ASN A 941 6.02 49.89 -10.34
C ASN A 941 5.41 48.49 -10.16
N PRO A 942 5.28 47.67 -11.23
CA PRO A 942 4.65 46.36 -11.17
C PRO A 942 5.37 45.36 -10.25
N TYR A 943 6.63 45.62 -9.89
CA TYR A 943 7.40 44.79 -8.98
C TYR A 943 6.79 44.74 -7.58
N ALA A 944 6.25 45.85 -7.06
CA ALA A 944 5.60 45.85 -5.75
C ALA A 944 4.36 44.91 -5.74
N ALA A 945 3.57 44.94 -6.82
CA ALA A 945 2.43 44.04 -6.99
C ALA A 945 2.86 42.57 -7.12
N TYR A 946 3.94 42.29 -7.85
CA TYR A 946 4.50 40.95 -7.95
C TYR A 946 4.96 40.42 -6.58
N ILE A 947 5.68 41.22 -5.80
CA ILE A 947 6.18 40.82 -4.48
C ILE A 947 5.01 40.58 -3.51
N LEU A 948 3.99 41.44 -3.51
CA LEU A 948 2.78 41.26 -2.69
C LEU A 948 1.99 40.00 -3.08
N ALA A 949 1.93 39.67 -4.38
CA ALA A 949 1.31 38.43 -4.86
C ALA A 949 2.08 37.16 -4.47
N ASN A 950 3.39 37.28 -4.21
CA ASN A 950 4.28 36.18 -3.79
C ASN A 950 4.78 36.36 -2.35
N LYS A 951 4.00 37.03 -1.49
CA LYS A 951 4.41 37.31 -0.09
C LYS A 951 4.61 36.05 0.74
N ASP A 952 3.97 34.95 0.34
CA ASP A 952 4.15 33.62 0.88
C ASP A 952 5.59 33.10 0.70
N GLN A 953 6.37 33.64 -0.24
CA GLN A 953 7.77 33.27 -0.49
C GLN A 953 8.79 34.10 0.31
N LEU A 954 8.36 35.13 1.05
CA LEU A 954 9.28 36.02 1.78
C LEU A 954 9.98 35.32 2.95
N VAL A 955 9.26 34.51 3.71
CA VAL A 955 9.84 33.69 4.80
C VAL A 955 10.62 32.51 4.20
N LYS A 956 11.84 32.26 4.69
CA LYS A 956 12.66 31.11 4.23
C LYS A 956 11.88 29.80 4.39
N LYS A 957 11.77 29.02 3.32
CA LYS A 957 11.14 27.68 3.34
C LYS A 957 12.15 26.64 3.80
N SER A 958 11.66 25.58 4.44
CA SER A 958 12.44 24.40 4.82
C SER A 958 12.05 23.23 3.93
N VAL A 959 12.92 22.82 3.00
CA VAL A 959 12.63 21.70 2.09
C VAL A 959 13.09 20.40 2.73
N TRP A 960 12.15 19.48 2.93
CA TRP A 960 12.37 18.17 3.53
C TRP A 960 12.08 17.05 2.53
N VAL A 961 12.98 16.08 2.49
CA VAL A 961 12.89 14.89 1.65
C VAL A 961 12.74 13.66 2.55
N PHE A 962 11.53 13.13 2.63
CA PHE A 962 11.17 12.02 3.50
C PHE A 962 11.13 10.70 2.72
N GLY A 963 11.73 9.63 3.26
CA GLY A 963 11.58 8.30 2.67
C GLY A 963 12.13 7.18 3.54
N GLY A 964 11.74 5.94 3.24
CA GLY A 964 12.23 4.76 3.95
C GLY A 964 13.61 4.31 3.45
N ASP A 965 14.16 3.28 4.08
CA ASP A 965 15.44 2.71 3.66
C ASP A 965 15.43 2.14 2.25
N GLY A 966 14.33 1.53 1.80
CA GLY A 966 14.26 1.01 0.43
C GLY A 966 14.36 2.05 -0.67
N TRP A 967 13.95 3.29 -0.40
CA TRP A 967 14.20 4.40 -1.32
C TRP A 967 15.68 4.80 -1.26
N ALA A 968 16.16 5.18 -0.07
CA ALA A 968 17.46 5.83 0.09
C ALA A 968 18.66 4.91 -0.17
N TYR A 969 18.52 3.61 0.11
CA TYR A 969 19.61 2.65 -0.03
C TYR A 969 19.60 1.96 -1.40
N ASP A 970 18.42 1.79 -1.99
CA ASP A 970 18.20 0.98 -3.20
C ASP A 970 17.76 1.83 -4.39
N ILE A 971 16.45 1.99 -4.62
CA ILE A 971 15.92 2.48 -5.90
C ILE A 971 16.21 3.95 -6.18
N GLY A 972 16.12 4.81 -5.16
CA GLY A 972 16.36 6.25 -5.27
C GLY A 972 17.77 6.65 -4.85
N TYR A 973 18.68 5.71 -4.60
CA TYR A 973 20.02 6.03 -4.12
C TYR A 973 20.81 6.88 -5.12
N GLY A 974 20.70 6.61 -6.43
CA GLY A 974 21.41 7.41 -7.44
C GLY A 974 20.98 8.87 -7.44
N GLY A 975 19.67 9.12 -7.31
CA GLY A 975 19.09 10.44 -7.15
C GLY A 975 19.50 11.12 -5.84
N LEU A 976 19.41 10.39 -4.73
CA LEU A 976 19.83 10.87 -3.41
C LEU A 976 21.30 11.29 -3.39
N ASP A 977 22.19 10.44 -3.93
CA ASP A 977 23.61 10.73 -4.05
C ASP A 977 23.87 12.01 -4.84
N HIS A 978 23.21 12.17 -6.00
CA HIS A 978 23.32 13.36 -6.84
C HIS A 978 22.85 14.64 -6.12
N VAL A 979 21.70 14.57 -5.44
CA VAL A 979 21.12 15.71 -4.74
C VAL A 979 21.97 16.12 -3.54
N LEU A 980 22.49 15.15 -2.76
CA LEU A 980 23.43 15.46 -1.68
C LEU A 980 24.74 16.04 -2.22
N ALA A 981 25.21 15.60 -3.40
CA ALA A 981 26.41 16.16 -4.05
C ALA A 981 26.19 17.57 -4.64
N SER A 982 24.94 18.01 -4.82
CA SER A 982 24.64 19.30 -5.45
C SER A 982 25.01 20.52 -4.60
N GLY A 983 25.10 20.36 -3.27
CA GLY A 983 25.31 21.47 -2.34
C GLY A 983 24.05 22.29 -2.02
N GLU A 984 22.89 21.95 -2.58
CA GLU A 984 21.62 22.65 -2.32
C GLU A 984 21.14 22.46 -0.86
N ASP A 985 20.50 23.49 -0.30
CA ASP A 985 19.93 23.47 1.06
C ASP A 985 18.64 22.62 1.09
N VAL A 986 18.83 21.31 1.31
CA VAL A 986 17.76 20.31 1.44
C VAL A 986 18.00 19.39 2.64
N ASN A 987 16.91 19.03 3.33
CA ASN A 987 16.95 18.20 4.52
C ASN A 987 16.37 16.81 4.24
N VAL A 988 17.22 15.80 4.14
CA VAL A 988 16.81 14.41 3.91
C VAL A 988 16.61 13.68 5.24
N LEU A 989 15.45 13.05 5.43
CA LEU A 989 15.17 12.12 6.53
C LEU A 989 14.88 10.73 5.99
N VAL A 990 15.75 9.79 6.36
CA VAL A 990 15.59 8.36 6.07
C VAL A 990 15.03 7.64 7.30
N PHE A 991 13.81 7.12 7.19
CA PHE A 991 13.22 6.21 8.17
C PHE A 991 13.77 4.79 7.93
N ASP A 992 14.87 4.46 8.61
CA ASP A 992 15.57 3.21 8.42
C ASP A 992 14.90 2.10 9.24
N THR A 993 13.99 1.39 8.56
CA THR A 993 13.34 0.19 9.10
C THR A 993 14.10 -1.08 8.71
N GLU A 994 15.19 -0.95 7.94
CA GLU A 994 16.06 -2.03 7.46
C GLU A 994 15.37 -3.11 6.62
N VAL A 995 14.15 -2.86 6.14
CA VAL A 995 13.36 -3.73 5.26
C VAL A 995 12.35 -2.87 4.48
N TYR A 996 11.84 -3.38 3.37
CA TYR A 996 10.75 -2.73 2.66
C TYR A 996 9.43 -2.96 3.40
N SER A 997 9.21 -2.16 4.45
CA SER A 997 8.10 -2.35 5.38
C SER A 997 6.72 -2.26 4.72
N ASN A 998 6.55 -1.43 3.67
CA ASN A 998 5.25 -1.24 3.02
C ASN A 998 4.74 -2.47 2.28
N THR A 999 5.63 -3.09 1.52
CA THR A 999 5.31 -4.17 0.58
C THR A 999 5.35 -5.56 1.20
N GLY A 1000 5.64 -5.69 2.50
CA GLY A 1000 5.59 -6.97 3.21
C GLY A 1000 6.85 -7.35 4.00
N GLY A 1001 7.88 -6.49 4.01
CA GLY A 1001 9.14 -6.77 4.71
C GLY A 1001 10.15 -7.52 3.83
N GLN A 1002 10.34 -7.06 2.60
CA GLN A 1002 11.41 -7.51 1.71
C GLN A 1002 12.77 -7.00 2.17
N SER A 1003 13.81 -7.73 1.78
CA SER A 1003 15.20 -7.33 1.95
C SER A 1003 15.46 -5.96 1.29
N SER A 1004 16.38 -5.21 1.86
CA SER A 1004 16.91 -3.96 1.32
C SER A 1004 18.43 -3.98 1.45
N LYS A 1005 19.14 -3.04 0.81
CA LYS A 1005 20.57 -2.85 1.12
C LYS A 1005 20.80 -2.34 2.56
N ALA A 1006 19.76 -1.87 3.24
CA ALA A 1006 19.80 -1.52 4.65
C ALA A 1006 19.57 -2.74 5.58
N THR A 1007 19.04 -3.87 5.08
CA THR A 1007 18.92 -5.11 5.86
C THR A 1007 20.28 -5.64 6.28
N PRO A 1008 20.52 -5.86 7.59
CA PRO A 1008 21.79 -6.35 8.12
C PRO A 1008 21.95 -7.86 7.95
N THR A 1009 23.18 -8.33 8.12
CA THR A 1009 23.51 -9.75 8.10
C THR A 1009 22.71 -10.54 9.14
N ALA A 1010 22.33 -11.77 8.75
CA ALA A 1010 21.51 -12.71 9.51
C ALA A 1010 20.01 -12.37 9.64
N ALA A 1011 19.58 -11.16 9.29
CA ALA A 1011 18.15 -10.84 9.32
C ALA A 1011 17.42 -11.64 8.23
N VAL A 1012 16.31 -12.28 8.61
CA VAL A 1012 15.36 -12.93 7.70
C VAL A 1012 14.37 -11.86 7.24
N ALA A 1013 14.29 -11.72 5.93
CA ALA A 1013 13.32 -10.91 5.22
C ALA A 1013 12.90 -11.68 3.95
N LYS A 1014 11.86 -11.23 3.26
CA LYS A 1014 11.54 -11.80 1.94
C LYS A 1014 12.73 -11.53 0.98
N PHE A 1015 13.07 -12.49 0.12
CA PHE A 1015 14.30 -12.53 -0.70
C PHE A 1015 15.61 -12.70 0.09
N ALA A 1016 15.50 -12.88 1.41
CA ALA A 1016 16.59 -13.26 2.30
C ALA A 1016 16.07 -14.35 3.27
N SER A 1017 15.31 -15.32 2.74
CA SER A 1017 14.60 -16.33 3.53
C SER A 1017 15.53 -17.18 4.41
N SER A 1018 16.79 -17.38 4.01
CA SER A 1018 17.84 -18.06 4.79
C SER A 1018 18.76 -17.09 5.54
N GLY A 1019 18.31 -15.86 5.82
CA GLY A 1019 19.13 -14.80 6.39
C GLY A 1019 20.00 -14.08 5.35
N LYS A 1020 20.04 -12.75 5.43
CA LYS A 1020 20.89 -11.90 4.58
C LYS A 1020 22.36 -12.27 4.77
N ARG A 1021 23.08 -12.47 3.66
CA ARG A 1021 24.49 -12.91 3.64
C ARG A 1021 25.50 -11.78 3.56
N VAL A 1022 25.05 -10.59 3.21
CA VAL A 1022 25.89 -9.41 3.04
C VAL A 1022 25.58 -8.38 4.13
N ARG A 1023 26.62 -7.66 4.56
CA ARG A 1023 26.50 -6.59 5.55
C ARG A 1023 25.58 -5.47 5.10
N LYS A 1024 25.05 -4.71 6.07
CA LYS A 1024 24.30 -3.47 5.82
C LYS A 1024 25.17 -2.47 5.04
N LYS A 1025 24.62 -1.86 3.99
CA LYS A 1025 25.26 -0.72 3.29
C LYS A 1025 25.41 0.45 4.25
N ASP A 1026 26.59 1.05 4.31
CA ASP A 1026 26.89 2.17 5.21
C ASP A 1026 26.63 3.52 4.52
N LEU A 1027 25.34 3.87 4.36
CA LEU A 1027 24.91 5.09 3.65
C LEU A 1027 25.50 6.36 4.25
N GLY A 1028 25.48 6.47 5.58
CA GLY A 1028 26.03 7.65 6.26
C GLY A 1028 27.52 7.81 6.01
N ALA A 1029 28.32 6.73 6.07
CA ALA A 1029 29.73 6.83 5.73
C ALA A 1029 30.00 7.15 4.26
N MET A 1030 29.14 6.70 3.34
CA MET A 1030 29.24 7.10 1.92
C MET A 1030 29.00 8.61 1.75
N ALA A 1031 27.93 9.14 2.34
CA ALA A 1031 27.60 10.56 2.28
C ALA A 1031 28.68 11.46 2.93
N MET A 1032 29.29 11.00 4.04
CA MET A 1032 30.40 11.73 4.70
C MET A 1032 31.64 11.90 3.80
N THR A 1033 31.80 11.10 2.75
CA THR A 1033 32.97 11.23 1.85
C THR A 1033 32.97 12.53 1.03
N TYR A 1034 31.81 13.16 0.84
CA TYR A 1034 31.72 14.47 0.18
C TYR A 1034 32.37 15.60 0.99
N GLY A 1035 32.37 15.49 2.32
CA GLY A 1035 32.95 16.49 3.23
C GLY A 1035 32.06 17.72 3.49
N TYR A 1036 31.17 18.08 2.56
CA TYR A 1036 30.24 19.22 2.67
C TYR A 1036 28.77 18.81 2.88
N VAL A 1037 28.50 17.53 3.15
CA VAL A 1037 27.17 17.04 3.49
C VAL A 1037 27.08 16.88 5.00
N TYR A 1038 26.09 17.50 5.64
CA TYR A 1038 25.80 17.22 7.05
C TYR A 1038 25.19 15.82 7.16
N VAL A 1039 25.72 14.95 8.03
CA VAL A 1039 25.21 13.58 8.19
C VAL A 1039 24.98 13.26 9.66
N ALA A 1040 23.81 12.75 10.01
CA ALA A 1040 23.53 12.29 11.37
C ALA A 1040 22.85 10.92 11.39
N GLN A 1041 23.25 10.07 12.33
CA GLN A 1041 22.57 8.82 12.65
C GLN A 1041 21.92 8.96 14.03
N VAL A 1042 20.61 8.74 14.10
CA VAL A 1042 19.78 9.04 15.29
C VAL A 1042 18.94 7.84 15.71
N ALA A 1043 18.59 7.78 17.00
CA ALA A 1043 17.60 6.87 17.55
C ALA A 1043 16.91 7.55 18.75
N MET A 1044 15.65 7.94 18.59
CA MET A 1044 14.88 8.74 19.55
C MET A 1044 14.80 8.09 20.94
N GLY A 1045 14.57 6.79 20.99
CA GLY A 1045 14.47 6.02 22.22
C GLY A 1045 15.79 5.91 22.97
N ALA A 1046 16.92 5.96 22.25
CA ALA A 1046 18.25 5.96 22.85
C ALA A 1046 18.62 7.32 23.44
N ASP A 1047 18.51 8.40 22.66
CA ASP A 1047 18.78 9.76 23.14
C ASP A 1047 17.95 10.82 22.39
N LYS A 1048 16.92 11.33 23.09
CA LYS A 1048 16.01 12.37 22.58
C LYS A 1048 16.70 13.73 22.40
N ASN A 1049 17.71 14.04 23.22
CA ASN A 1049 18.45 15.31 23.10
C ASN A 1049 19.39 15.25 21.89
N GLN A 1050 20.02 14.10 21.65
CA GLN A 1050 20.85 13.90 20.45
C GLN A 1050 20.03 14.05 19.18
N PHE A 1051 18.82 13.47 19.13
CA PHE A 1051 17.91 13.66 18.00
C PHE A 1051 17.54 15.14 17.79
N LEU A 1052 17.10 15.86 18.84
CA LEU A 1052 16.77 17.29 18.73
C LEU A 1052 17.97 18.14 18.30
N LYS A 1053 19.17 17.81 18.79
CA LYS A 1053 20.40 18.48 18.39
C LYS A 1053 20.69 18.24 16.91
N ALA A 1054 20.60 16.99 16.46
CA ALA A 1054 20.91 16.61 15.09
C ALA A 1054 19.98 17.28 14.08
N ILE A 1055 18.67 17.33 14.32
CA ILE A 1055 17.72 17.98 13.41
C ILE A 1055 17.83 19.50 13.39
N ARG A 1056 18.20 20.11 14.52
CA ARG A 1056 18.44 21.56 14.59
C ARG A 1056 19.71 21.94 13.81
N GLU A 1057 20.78 21.18 13.97
CA GLU A 1057 22.03 21.40 13.22
C GLU A 1057 21.83 21.15 11.73
N ALA A 1058 21.14 20.07 11.36
CA ALA A 1058 20.81 19.76 9.96
C ALA A 1058 20.03 20.88 9.27
N GLU A 1059 18.96 21.38 9.91
CA GLU A 1059 18.09 22.40 9.31
C GLU A 1059 18.74 23.79 9.26
N ALA A 1060 19.65 24.08 10.19
CA ALA A 1060 20.40 25.34 10.20
C ALA A 1060 21.57 25.34 9.20
N TYR A 1061 22.07 24.16 8.83
CA TYR A 1061 23.18 24.02 7.88
C TYR A 1061 22.76 24.52 6.49
N LYS A 1062 23.53 25.45 5.92
CA LYS A 1062 23.26 26.05 4.60
C LYS A 1062 23.76 25.15 3.48
N GLY A 1063 23.22 23.93 3.39
CA GLY A 1063 23.62 22.91 2.44
C GLY A 1063 22.88 21.60 2.66
N PRO A 1064 23.34 20.52 2.02
CA PRO A 1064 22.64 19.24 2.03
C PRO A 1064 22.82 18.54 3.38
N SER A 1065 21.70 18.08 3.94
CA SER A 1065 21.63 17.38 5.21
C SER A 1065 21.02 15.99 5.05
N LEU A 1066 21.62 14.97 5.66
CA LEU A 1066 21.14 13.59 5.70
C LEU A 1066 20.99 13.11 7.15
N ILE A 1067 19.77 12.78 7.55
CA ILE A 1067 19.45 12.20 8.85
C ILE A 1067 18.96 10.76 8.63
N ILE A 1068 19.62 9.78 9.26
CA ILE A 1068 19.25 8.37 9.22
C ILE A 1068 18.70 7.98 10.59
N ALA A 1069 17.39 7.75 10.67
CA ALA A 1069 16.68 7.46 11.91
C ALA A 1069 16.33 5.98 12.02
N TYR A 1070 16.75 5.31 13.09
CA TYR A 1070 16.33 3.93 13.35
C TYR A 1070 14.84 3.88 13.68
N ALA A 1071 14.06 3.17 12.87
CA ALA A 1071 12.61 3.11 12.97
C ALA A 1071 12.14 1.66 13.19
N PRO A 1072 11.88 1.23 14.45
CA PRO A 1072 11.38 -0.11 14.70
C PRO A 1072 10.02 -0.36 14.05
N CYS A 1073 9.85 -1.55 13.50
CA CYS A 1073 8.71 -1.91 12.65
C CYS A 1073 8.09 -3.25 13.09
N ILE A 1074 6.80 -3.43 12.79
CA ILE A 1074 6.11 -4.72 12.97
C ILE A 1074 6.82 -5.87 12.24
N ASN A 1075 7.50 -5.59 11.12
CA ASN A 1075 8.26 -6.57 10.35
C ASN A 1075 9.50 -7.10 11.07
N HIS A 1076 9.99 -6.41 12.12
CA HIS A 1076 11.07 -6.93 12.97
C HIS A 1076 10.56 -8.07 13.87
N GLY A 1077 9.26 -8.07 14.18
CA GLY A 1077 8.66 -8.99 15.13
C GLY A 1077 9.29 -8.85 16.51
N ILE A 1078 9.25 -7.63 17.06
CA ILE A 1078 9.78 -7.32 18.39
C ILE A 1078 9.03 -8.15 19.44
N LYS A 1079 9.75 -9.03 20.16
CA LYS A 1079 9.13 -9.92 21.17
C LYS A 1079 8.38 -9.18 22.26
N ALA A 1080 8.92 -8.04 22.68
CA ALA A 1080 8.33 -7.21 23.72
C ALA A 1080 7.11 -6.39 23.22
N GLY A 1081 6.81 -6.44 21.91
CA GLY A 1081 5.72 -5.75 21.26
C GLY A 1081 6.04 -4.29 20.89
N MET A 1082 5.22 -3.71 20.00
CA MET A 1082 5.36 -2.33 19.53
C MET A 1082 5.08 -1.26 20.60
N GLY A 1083 4.61 -1.66 21.79
CA GLY A 1083 4.55 -0.77 22.96
C GLY A 1083 5.90 -0.48 23.61
N LYS A 1084 6.96 -1.15 23.11
CA LYS A 1084 8.35 -1.03 23.56
C LYS A 1084 9.26 -0.50 22.44
N THR A 1085 8.71 0.16 21.42
CA THR A 1085 9.46 0.69 20.27
C THR A 1085 10.62 1.57 20.73
N GLN A 1086 10.38 2.50 21.65
CA GLN A 1086 11.42 3.38 22.20
C GLN A 1086 12.49 2.62 23.01
N ALA A 1087 12.08 1.60 23.78
CA ALA A 1087 13.02 0.75 24.50
C ALA A 1087 13.88 -0.08 23.54
N GLN A 1088 13.33 -0.52 22.41
CA GLN A 1088 14.04 -1.27 21.37
C GLN A 1088 15.11 -0.40 20.68
N GLU A 1089 14.81 0.86 20.37
CA GLU A 1089 15.80 1.82 19.86
C GLU A 1089 16.97 2.01 20.83
N LYS A 1090 16.66 2.18 22.12
CA LYS A 1090 17.68 2.26 23.16
C LYS A 1090 18.53 1.00 23.23
N PHE A 1091 17.90 -0.17 23.16
CA PHE A 1091 18.58 -1.45 23.23
C PHE A 1091 19.50 -1.70 22.02
N ALA A 1092 19.10 -1.26 20.82
CA ALA A 1092 19.94 -1.28 19.64
C ALA A 1092 21.25 -0.49 19.84
N VAL A 1093 21.18 0.68 20.49
CA VAL A 1093 22.38 1.49 20.78
C VAL A 1093 23.22 0.89 21.90
N GLU A 1094 22.61 0.41 22.98
CA GLU A 1094 23.33 -0.20 24.11
C GLU A 1094 24.09 -1.47 23.74
N THR A 1095 23.66 -2.18 22.69
CA THR A 1095 24.28 -3.42 22.19
C THR A 1095 25.27 -3.19 21.04
N GLY A 1096 25.44 -1.95 20.57
CA GLY A 1096 26.28 -1.63 19.42
C GLY A 1096 25.71 -2.01 18.06
N TYR A 1097 24.42 -2.39 18.03
CA TYR A 1097 23.72 -2.64 16.78
C TYR A 1097 23.52 -1.37 15.96
N TRP A 1098 23.25 -0.26 16.63
CA TRP A 1098 23.11 1.08 16.05
C TRP A 1098 24.03 2.06 16.79
N HIS A 1099 24.58 3.05 16.09
CA HIS A 1099 25.42 4.08 16.72
C HIS A 1099 24.80 5.45 16.51
N LEU A 1100 25.08 6.37 17.44
CA LEU A 1100 24.64 7.76 17.31
C LEU A 1100 25.85 8.60 16.96
N TYR A 1101 25.79 9.31 15.84
CA TYR A 1101 26.86 10.21 15.42
C TYR A 1101 26.31 11.39 14.63
N ARG A 1102 27.14 12.43 14.52
CA ARG A 1102 26.93 13.59 13.65
C ARG A 1102 28.24 13.93 12.94
N TYR A 1103 28.15 14.25 11.67
CA TYR A 1103 29.19 14.84 10.85
C TYR A 1103 28.74 16.23 10.47
N ASN A 1104 29.38 17.25 11.03
CA ASN A 1104 29.05 18.65 10.76
C ASN A 1104 30.20 19.32 9.98
N PRO A 1105 30.01 19.61 8.68
CA PRO A 1105 31.00 20.29 7.84
C PRO A 1105 31.47 21.64 8.40
N GLU A 1106 30.61 22.37 9.15
CA GLU A 1106 30.97 23.68 9.71
C GLU A 1106 32.12 23.58 10.74
N LEU A 1107 32.21 22.47 11.47
CA LEU A 1107 33.31 22.24 12.40
C LEU A 1107 34.65 22.11 11.66
N ALA A 1108 34.65 21.54 10.45
CA ALA A 1108 35.86 21.48 9.63
C ALA A 1108 36.30 22.89 9.20
N ASN A 1109 35.36 23.79 8.89
CA ASN A 1109 35.65 25.20 8.60
C ASN A 1109 36.26 25.94 9.80
N GLU A 1110 35.97 25.49 11.03
CA GLU A 1110 36.58 25.97 12.27
C GLU A 1110 37.90 25.26 12.63
N GLY A 1111 38.40 24.34 11.80
CA GLY A 1111 39.60 23.54 12.06
C GLY A 1111 39.42 22.46 13.14
N LYS A 1112 38.18 22.07 13.44
CA LYS A 1112 37.83 20.98 14.37
C LYS A 1112 37.50 19.71 13.58
N ASN A 1113 37.49 18.56 14.25
CA ASN A 1113 37.00 17.32 13.63
C ASN A 1113 35.49 17.43 13.38
N PRO A 1114 35.01 17.28 12.12
CA PRO A 1114 33.59 17.31 11.81
C PRO A 1114 32.81 16.11 12.35
N PHE A 1115 33.45 14.97 12.61
CA PHE A 1115 32.80 13.75 13.08
C PHE A 1115 32.75 13.67 14.61
N ILE A 1116 31.54 13.52 15.14
CA ILE A 1116 31.26 13.37 16.57
C ILE A 1116 30.50 12.06 16.79
N LEU A 1117 31.10 11.13 17.53
CA LEU A 1117 30.45 9.92 17.99
C LEU A 1117 29.70 10.21 19.31
N ASP A 1118 28.38 10.39 19.22
CA ASP A 1118 27.53 10.72 20.37
C ASP A 1118 27.21 9.49 21.25
N SER A 1119 27.13 8.28 20.66
CA SER A 1119 26.90 7.06 21.43
C SER A 1119 28.16 6.59 22.16
N LYS A 1120 27.99 6.11 23.40
CA LYS A 1120 29.07 5.47 24.18
C LYS A 1120 29.44 4.10 23.62
N ALA A 1121 30.53 3.53 24.13
CA ALA A 1121 30.86 2.12 23.89
C ALA A 1121 29.67 1.21 24.25
N PRO A 1122 29.39 0.16 23.46
CA PRO A 1122 28.34 -0.81 23.77
C PRO A 1122 28.49 -1.37 25.19
N SER A 1123 27.39 -1.42 25.93
CA SER A 1123 27.33 -1.84 27.33
C SER A 1123 26.63 -3.19 27.54
N LYS A 1124 26.03 -3.75 26.47
CA LYS A 1124 25.32 -5.04 26.48
C LYS A 1124 25.81 -5.95 25.34
N PRO A 1125 25.68 -7.28 25.47
CA PRO A 1125 26.03 -8.21 24.40
C PRO A 1125 25.20 -8.00 23.13
N PHE A 1126 25.86 -7.99 21.96
CA PHE A 1126 25.21 -7.81 20.67
C PHE A 1126 24.11 -8.87 20.39
N ARG A 1127 24.40 -10.13 20.73
CA ARG A 1127 23.48 -11.25 20.52
C ARG A 1127 22.16 -11.12 21.27
N ASP A 1128 22.12 -10.39 22.37
CA ASP A 1128 20.87 -10.19 23.11
C ASP A 1128 19.87 -9.37 22.27
N PHE A 1129 20.37 -8.44 21.44
CA PHE A 1129 19.53 -7.70 20.50
C PHE A 1129 18.95 -8.61 19.42
N LEU A 1130 19.77 -9.45 18.77
CA LEU A 1130 19.27 -10.40 17.77
C LEU A 1130 18.19 -11.31 18.36
N ASN A 1131 18.38 -11.81 19.58
CA ASN A 1131 17.44 -12.69 20.26
C ASN A 1131 16.13 -12.00 20.70
N SER A 1132 16.04 -10.68 20.60
CA SER A 1132 14.85 -9.89 20.94
C SER A 1132 13.84 -9.76 19.80
N GLU A 1133 14.23 -10.13 18.56
CA GLU A 1133 13.43 -9.94 17.35
C GLU A 1133 13.23 -11.25 16.58
N VAL A 1134 11.99 -11.48 16.12
CA VAL A 1134 11.62 -12.69 15.38
C VAL A 1134 12.37 -12.80 14.05
N ARG A 1135 12.71 -11.68 13.40
CA ARG A 1135 13.46 -11.69 12.12
C ARG A 1135 14.83 -12.37 12.22
N TYR A 1136 15.44 -12.49 13.40
CA TYR A 1136 16.67 -13.27 13.59
C TYR A 1136 16.38 -14.67 14.12
N LEU A 1137 15.42 -14.79 15.04
CA LEU A 1137 15.09 -16.08 15.66
C LEU A 1137 14.47 -17.08 14.68
N ALA A 1138 13.74 -16.59 13.66
CA ALA A 1138 13.22 -17.43 12.60
C ALA A 1138 14.36 -18.20 11.91
N LEU A 1139 15.51 -17.55 11.68
CA LEU A 1139 16.69 -18.19 11.11
C LEU A 1139 17.20 -19.33 12.01
N LYS A 1140 17.30 -19.08 13.32
CA LYS A 1140 17.76 -20.08 14.29
C LYS A 1140 16.85 -21.31 14.34
N ASN A 1141 15.55 -21.13 14.14
CA ASN A 1141 14.59 -22.22 14.16
C ASN A 1141 14.58 -23.04 12.87
N THR A 1142 14.75 -22.38 11.72
CA THR A 1142 14.68 -23.05 10.41
C THR A 1142 16.03 -23.58 9.93
N PHE A 1143 17.12 -22.84 10.17
CA PHE A 1143 18.48 -23.14 9.71
C PHE A 1143 19.52 -22.89 10.83
N PRO A 1144 19.57 -23.72 11.88
CA PRO A 1144 20.35 -23.44 13.10
C PRO A 1144 21.85 -23.28 12.86
N GLU A 1145 22.46 -24.08 11.98
CA GLU A 1145 23.89 -24.00 11.66
C GLU A 1145 24.23 -22.68 10.95
N ILE A 1146 23.41 -22.32 9.95
CA ILE A 1146 23.51 -21.06 9.22
C ILE A 1146 23.32 -19.85 10.15
N ALA A 1147 22.39 -19.97 11.10
CA ALA A 1147 22.11 -18.90 12.06
C ALA A 1147 23.33 -18.55 12.91
N GLU A 1148 24.02 -19.56 13.44
CA GLU A 1148 25.19 -19.35 14.30
C GLU A 1148 26.35 -18.70 13.54
N GLU A 1149 26.61 -19.15 12.31
CA GLU A 1149 27.59 -18.54 11.40
C GLU A 1149 27.27 -17.06 11.14
N LEU A 1150 26.04 -16.76 10.71
CA LEU A 1150 25.65 -15.39 10.37
C LEU A 1150 25.53 -14.47 11.59
N PHE A 1151 25.17 -15.00 12.77
CA PHE A 1151 25.17 -14.22 14.02
C PHE A 1151 26.58 -13.81 14.43
N ALA A 1152 27.55 -14.74 14.35
CA ALA A 1152 28.95 -14.42 14.61
C ALA A 1152 29.50 -13.40 13.61
N GLN A 1153 29.15 -13.52 12.33
CA GLN A 1153 29.53 -12.57 11.29
C GLN A 1153 28.93 -11.17 11.55
N SER A 1154 27.64 -11.10 11.86
CA SER A 1154 26.93 -9.84 12.16
C SER A 1154 27.54 -9.13 13.38
N GLU A 1155 27.89 -9.87 14.44
CA GLU A 1155 28.56 -9.34 15.63
C GLU A 1155 29.96 -8.80 15.32
N LYS A 1156 30.73 -9.50 14.48
CA LYS A 1156 32.04 -9.05 14.01
C LYS A 1156 31.93 -7.74 13.22
N GLU A 1157 30.99 -7.65 12.28
CA GLU A 1157 30.76 -6.46 11.46
C GLU A 1157 30.33 -5.25 12.30
N ALA A 1158 29.48 -5.46 13.31
CA ALA A 1158 29.09 -4.41 14.25
C ALA A 1158 30.30 -3.86 15.03
N LYS A 1159 31.18 -4.75 15.48
CA LYS A 1159 32.43 -4.36 16.16
C LYS A 1159 33.38 -3.58 15.23
N GLU A 1160 33.59 -4.05 14.01
CA GLU A 1160 34.43 -3.37 13.02
C GLU A 1160 33.90 -1.96 12.70
N ARG A 1161 32.58 -1.80 12.59
CA ARG A 1161 31.93 -0.50 12.37
C ARG A 1161 32.12 0.45 13.54
N TYR A 1162 31.98 -0.03 14.78
CA TYR A 1162 32.24 0.77 15.98
C TYR A 1162 33.68 1.28 16.01
N GLU A 1163 34.67 0.41 15.80
CA GLU A 1163 36.10 0.80 15.80
C GLU A 1163 36.42 1.81 14.68
N LYS A 1164 35.81 1.65 13.50
CA LYS A 1164 35.91 2.64 12.41
C LYS A 1164 35.44 4.02 12.86
N TYR A 1165 34.23 4.12 13.45
CA TYR A 1165 33.68 5.40 13.89
C TYR A 1165 34.43 6.00 15.06
N LYS A 1166 34.88 5.17 16.00
CA LYS A 1166 35.74 5.61 17.09
C LYS A 1166 37.02 6.26 16.56
N LYS A 1167 37.70 5.62 15.61
CA LYS A 1167 38.89 6.18 14.95
C LYS A 1167 38.58 7.49 14.22
N MET A 1168 37.42 7.61 13.58
CA MET A 1168 37.00 8.86 12.93
C MET A 1168 36.78 10.00 13.92
N ALA A 1169 36.37 9.71 15.17
CA ALA A 1169 36.16 10.72 16.22
C ALA A 1169 37.46 11.10 16.96
N GLU A 1170 38.48 10.23 16.93
CA GLU A 1170 39.77 10.45 17.59
C GLU A 1170 40.79 11.20 16.72
N ASN A 1171 40.68 11.07 15.39
CA ASN A 1171 41.49 11.79 14.40
C ASN A 1171 40.99 13.21 14.18
#